data_AF-A0AAN1WGU7-F1
#
_entry.id   AF-A0AAN1WGU7-F1
#
_cell.length_a   1.000
_cell.length_b   1.000
_cell.length_c   1.000
_cell.angle_alpha   90.00
_cell.angle_beta   90.00
_cell.angle_gamma   90.00
#
_symmetry.space_group_name_H-M   'P 1'
#
loop_
_entity.id
_entity.type
_entity.pdbx_description
1 polymer ?
#
loop_
_entity_poly.entity_id
_entity_poly.type
_entity_poly.pdbx_seq_one_letter_code
_entity_poly.pdbx_strand_id
1 'polypeptide(L)'
;MFDSTHQHRITRIPRTITLGLIVAALSACAGDTTGSSSLSANESSASLAASSDTVQSSEATSSVAPSSSAMAVSSVASSAAISSSVSSSTMSSIPDNTALLTTIEAEDYDAASQVQPFESQSDNGRTIMVWPGTGDQSTEALDNGAGQLFYSIVAAASSATLYATVNFFDATNDSFFYKLEGKDATWAAQNNVSTAGYEELEIATWDGLTPGLAYTLKIQRREDGAKLDSFRLEGGGFAFGQEGSSSSSIAMSSSVSSASNSSTGNPSGTTYKHRLINTTDLVADPDDEQSLIRQLVMADTVDIEGLIVTTGCWRKAQNSSGFSLLDNILKAYEQSYSNLKVHGDFPTPEYLRSISVYGQRGYAMGDVGAGKDSEGSNLIIEAVDKDDPRPVWATCWGGCNTIAQAVWKVQNTRSKAELDKFISKLRVYDVLGQDEAGNWLAKTFPNLMYIRTRNVYNWQPEKNGTYYKQIQSLGPLGQKFPDTKYAPEGDTPAFMHVVQPGLNDPDEITQGGWGGRFNATKSANIKGMSCMNSGAYNTHYMHGDADNSIKRWSDGYNNDFLARMQWSTTSNYNAVNHHPIIVLNGQEKMAVMTMDVQAGSTVALDASASRDPDGNNLNYKWEFYKDPSSYGGSVSISGTSIASVQVPSDARGKSIHIILTLKDNGSPSLTAYRRVVLNVK
;
A
#
# COMPACT_ATOMS: atom_id res chain seq x y z
N MET A 1 71.06 12.16 -7.25
CA MET A 1 70.68 11.78 -8.63
C MET A 1 69.16 11.91 -8.73
N PHE A 2 68.72 12.71 -9.70
CA PHE A 2 67.36 13.14 -10.05
C PHE A 2 66.39 11.96 -10.25
N ASP A 3 65.14 11.98 -9.77
CA ASP A 3 63.96 12.81 -10.08
C ASP A 3 63.24 12.41 -11.40
N SER A 4 61.97 12.01 -11.28
CA SER A 4 60.81 12.65 -11.94
C SER A 4 59.63 11.71 -12.25
N THR A 5 58.49 12.09 -11.68
CA THR A 5 57.09 11.84 -12.04
C THR A 5 56.76 12.25 -13.49
N HIS A 6 55.69 11.70 -14.10
CA HIS A 6 54.76 12.50 -14.94
C HIS A 6 53.37 11.86 -15.13
N GLN A 7 52.35 12.63 -14.73
CA GLN A 7 50.95 12.55 -15.15
C GLN A 7 50.79 13.16 -16.55
N HIS A 8 49.77 12.75 -17.31
CA HIS A 8 49.14 13.66 -18.28
C HIS A 8 47.62 13.46 -18.39
N ARG A 9 46.89 14.50 -17.95
CA ARG A 9 45.58 14.93 -18.47
C ARG A 9 45.73 15.37 -19.93
N ILE A 10 44.77 15.05 -20.79
CA ILE A 10 44.45 15.88 -21.97
C ILE A 10 42.94 16.06 -22.10
N THR A 11 42.62 17.33 -22.34
CA THR A 11 41.37 18.08 -22.39
C THR A 11 40.56 17.83 -23.68
N ARG A 12 39.23 17.89 -23.58
CA ARG A 12 38.28 18.04 -24.71
C ARG A 12 38.16 19.50 -25.13
N ILE A 13 38.22 19.81 -26.44
CA ILE A 13 37.41 20.87 -27.11
C ILE A 13 37.21 20.52 -28.62
N PRO A 14 36.31 21.18 -29.40
CA PRO A 14 35.33 20.51 -30.27
C PRO A 14 35.59 20.78 -31.77
N ARG A 15 34.83 20.14 -32.68
CA ARG A 15 34.75 20.58 -34.08
C ARG A 15 33.33 20.50 -34.61
N THR A 16 32.79 21.68 -34.89
CA THR A 16 31.70 21.94 -35.83
C THR A 16 32.34 22.67 -37.01
N ILE A 17 32.23 22.15 -38.25
CA ILE A 17 32.23 22.95 -39.49
C ILE A 17 31.30 22.28 -40.50
N THR A 18 30.48 23.12 -41.11
CA THR A 18 29.39 22.88 -42.04
C THR A 18 29.83 23.03 -43.51
N LEU A 19 29.02 22.43 -44.39
CA LEU A 19 28.60 22.88 -45.73
C LEU A 19 29.40 22.44 -46.98
N GLY A 20 28.64 21.91 -47.96
CA GLY A 20 29.05 21.76 -49.35
C GLY A 20 28.07 20.95 -50.21
N LEU A 21 27.00 21.59 -50.69
CA LEU A 21 26.08 21.11 -51.74
C LEU A 21 26.80 20.75 -53.05
N ILE A 22 26.33 19.73 -53.78
CA ILE A 22 26.14 19.75 -55.26
C ILE A 22 24.89 18.92 -55.63
N VAL A 23 24.17 19.41 -56.65
CA VAL A 23 22.82 19.12 -57.13
C VAL A 23 22.84 18.38 -58.48
N ALA A 24 21.69 17.75 -58.81
CA ALA A 24 21.14 17.35 -60.14
C ALA A 24 21.62 16.04 -60.80
N ALA A 25 20.83 15.34 -61.62
CA ALA A 25 19.38 15.23 -61.88
C ALA A 25 19.16 14.16 -62.99
N LEU A 26 17.94 13.60 -63.03
CA LEU A 26 17.09 13.26 -64.20
C LEU A 26 17.13 11.89 -64.94
N SER A 27 15.88 11.44 -65.14
CA SER A 27 15.24 10.65 -66.23
C SER A 27 15.36 9.12 -66.22
N ALA A 28 14.29 8.33 -66.06
CA ALA A 28 12.96 8.21 -66.71
C ALA A 28 12.94 7.14 -67.83
N CYS A 29 12.01 6.17 -67.75
CA CYS A 29 11.17 5.70 -68.85
C CYS A 29 10.11 4.68 -68.39
N ALA A 30 8.99 4.69 -69.10
CA ALA A 30 7.65 4.19 -68.76
C ALA A 30 7.32 2.79 -69.33
N GLY A 31 6.13 2.27 -69.01
CA GLY A 31 5.48 1.19 -69.77
C GLY A 31 4.23 0.60 -69.11
N ASP A 32 3.06 1.05 -69.57
CA ASP A 32 1.67 0.65 -69.26
C ASP A 32 1.33 -0.84 -69.43
N THR A 33 0.23 -1.29 -68.79
CA THR A 33 -0.92 -1.94 -69.47
C THR A 33 -2.13 -2.19 -68.54
N THR A 34 -3.28 -1.61 -68.92
CA THR A 34 -4.69 -2.13 -68.90
C THR A 34 -5.29 -2.68 -67.58
N GLY A 35 -6.54 -2.44 -67.17
CA GLY A 35 -7.77 -2.08 -67.88
C GLY A 35 -8.94 -2.92 -67.32
N SER A 36 -9.96 -2.22 -66.79
CA SER A 36 -11.26 -2.62 -66.20
C SER A 36 -11.92 -3.99 -66.48
N SER A 37 -12.68 -4.50 -65.49
CA SER A 37 -14.08 -4.94 -65.72
C SER A 37 -14.94 -5.01 -64.44
N SER A 38 -16.14 -4.47 -64.59
CA SER A 38 -17.36 -4.61 -63.77
C SER A 38 -18.02 -5.98 -63.91
N LEU A 39 -18.82 -6.42 -62.92
CA LEU A 39 -20.21 -6.91 -63.13
C LEU A 39 -20.90 -7.34 -61.82
N SER A 40 -22.23 -7.33 -61.91
CA SER A 40 -23.27 -7.26 -60.89
C SER A 40 -24.04 -8.58 -60.68
N ALA A 41 -24.74 -8.63 -59.53
CA ALA A 41 -26.09 -9.20 -59.28
C ALA A 41 -26.33 -10.73 -59.17
N ASN A 42 -26.86 -11.16 -58.01
CA ASN A 42 -28.18 -11.80 -57.75
C ASN A 42 -28.17 -12.48 -56.36
N GLU A 43 -28.94 -12.02 -55.36
CA GLU A 43 -30.38 -12.24 -55.05
C GLU A 43 -30.76 -13.58 -54.39
N SER A 44 -31.25 -13.50 -53.14
CA SER A 44 -32.47 -14.13 -52.56
C SER A 44 -32.48 -13.92 -51.02
N SER A 45 -33.25 -12.94 -50.51
CA SER A 45 -34.61 -13.04 -49.88
C SER A 45 -34.63 -13.83 -48.54
N ALA A 46 -35.28 -13.41 -47.43
CA ALA A 46 -36.44 -12.55 -47.21
C ALA A 46 -36.55 -11.98 -45.76
N SER A 47 -37.12 -10.77 -45.66
CA SER A 47 -38.11 -10.24 -44.68
C SER A 47 -38.03 -10.49 -43.16
N LEU A 48 -38.07 -9.42 -42.34
CA LEU A 48 -39.28 -8.92 -41.65
C LEU A 48 -39.01 -7.64 -40.81
N ALA A 49 -40.06 -6.81 -40.73
CA ALA A 49 -40.24 -5.46 -40.17
C ALA A 49 -39.68 -5.24 -38.74
N ALA A 50 -39.13 -4.08 -38.33
CA ALA A 50 -39.61 -2.68 -38.32
C ALA A 50 -40.81 -2.42 -37.40
N SER A 51 -40.56 -1.72 -36.28
CA SER A 51 -41.41 -0.62 -35.82
C SER A 51 -40.60 0.29 -34.87
N SER A 52 -40.35 1.50 -35.34
CA SER A 52 -40.08 2.70 -34.56
C SER A 52 -41.29 3.07 -33.70
N ASP A 53 -41.10 3.88 -32.66
CA ASP A 53 -41.69 5.21 -32.65
C ASP A 53 -41.11 6.08 -31.53
N THR A 54 -41.05 7.36 -31.85
CA THR A 54 -40.33 8.41 -31.13
C THR A 54 -41.29 9.58 -30.89
N VAL A 55 -41.09 10.27 -29.77
CA VAL A 55 -41.25 11.73 -29.54
C VAL A 55 -42.60 12.32 -29.03
N GLN A 56 -42.42 13.12 -27.96
CA GLN A 56 -43.05 14.39 -27.51
C GLN A 56 -44.31 14.47 -26.61
N SER A 57 -44.03 14.92 -25.37
CA SER A 57 -44.48 16.14 -24.67
C SER A 57 -45.93 16.64 -24.78
N SER A 58 -46.53 16.95 -23.63
CA SER A 58 -47.10 18.28 -23.33
C SER A 58 -47.49 18.43 -21.85
N GLU A 59 -47.45 19.68 -21.41
CA GLU A 59 -47.68 20.23 -20.07
C GLU A 59 -49.15 20.12 -19.59
N ALA A 60 -49.38 20.14 -18.28
CA ALA A 60 -50.45 20.93 -17.65
C ALA A 60 -50.26 21.06 -16.14
N THR A 61 -50.79 22.17 -15.62
CA THR A 61 -50.50 22.91 -14.40
C THR A 61 -51.47 22.65 -13.24
N SER A 62 -51.18 23.30 -12.10
CA SER A 62 -52.04 23.68 -10.96
C SER A 62 -51.95 22.78 -9.71
N SER A 63 -52.01 23.25 -8.45
CA SER A 63 -51.91 24.57 -7.83
C SER A 63 -52.04 24.42 -6.30
N VAL A 64 -51.54 25.40 -5.54
CA VAL A 64 -51.96 25.84 -4.17
C VAL A 64 -51.52 25.02 -2.93
N ALA A 65 -50.77 25.70 -2.05
CA ALA A 65 -50.61 25.49 -0.60
C ALA A 65 -51.39 26.60 0.16
N PRO A 66 -51.37 26.75 1.51
CA PRO A 66 -51.13 25.85 2.65
C PRO A 66 -52.26 25.94 3.71
N SER A 67 -52.20 25.16 4.81
CA SER A 67 -52.86 25.56 6.06
C SER A 67 -52.10 25.11 7.32
N SER A 68 -52.16 26.01 8.29
CA SER A 68 -51.44 26.09 9.56
C SER A 68 -52.27 25.54 10.74
N SER A 69 -51.60 25.22 11.86
CA SER A 69 -51.99 25.40 13.29
C SER A 69 -51.06 24.52 14.15
N ALA A 70 -50.07 25.03 14.90
CA ALA A 70 -50.10 25.80 16.16
C ALA A 70 -50.44 24.99 17.44
N MET A 71 -49.36 24.77 18.22
CA MET A 71 -49.21 24.77 19.70
C MET A 71 -50.07 23.89 20.62
N ALA A 72 -49.38 23.14 21.49
CA ALA A 72 -49.57 23.23 22.95
C ALA A 72 -48.35 22.70 23.72
N VAL A 73 -47.92 23.52 24.69
CA VAL A 73 -46.90 23.31 25.71
C VAL A 73 -47.53 22.58 26.90
N SER A 74 -46.81 21.67 27.56
CA SER A 74 -46.98 21.50 29.00
C SER A 74 -45.68 21.05 29.68
N SER A 75 -45.27 21.87 30.63
CA SER A 75 -44.19 21.73 31.59
C SER A 75 -44.64 20.91 32.80
N VAL A 76 -43.76 20.05 33.34
CA VAL A 76 -43.71 19.82 34.79
C VAL A 76 -42.24 19.66 35.21
N ALA A 77 -41.80 20.59 36.05
CA ALA A 77 -40.57 20.48 36.83
C ALA A 77 -40.86 19.68 38.10
N SER A 78 -39.90 18.87 38.56
CA SER A 78 -39.69 18.66 39.99
C SER A 78 -38.23 18.28 40.26
N SER A 79 -37.67 19.06 41.17
CA SER A 79 -36.34 19.06 41.73
C SER A 79 -36.18 18.00 42.83
N ALA A 80 -34.97 17.44 42.98
CA ALA A 80 -34.38 17.08 44.27
C ALA A 80 -32.89 16.71 44.12
N ALA A 81 -32.12 17.09 45.14
CA ALA A 81 -30.67 17.10 45.19
C ALA A 81 -30.03 15.81 45.76
N ILE A 82 -28.78 15.55 45.33
CA ILE A 82 -27.58 15.08 46.05
C ILE A 82 -27.77 14.21 47.32
N SER A 83 -27.28 12.97 47.30
CA SER A 83 -26.10 12.53 48.09
C SER A 83 -25.83 11.02 47.99
N SER A 84 -24.55 10.72 48.18
CA SER A 84 -23.81 9.46 48.13
C SER A 84 -24.28 8.33 49.07
N SER A 85 -24.22 7.09 48.60
CA SER A 85 -23.67 5.97 49.38
C SER A 85 -23.29 4.80 48.46
N VAL A 86 -21.99 4.56 48.34
CA VAL A 86 -21.42 3.35 47.71
C VAL A 86 -21.38 2.27 48.79
N SER A 87 -21.96 1.11 48.50
CA SER A 87 -21.78 -0.11 49.28
C SER A 87 -21.18 -1.19 48.38
N SER A 88 -20.04 -1.70 48.83
CA SER A 88 -19.14 -2.65 48.20
C SER A 88 -19.72 -4.06 48.06
N SER A 89 -19.43 -4.73 46.94
CA SER A 89 -19.11 -6.16 46.93
C SER A 89 -18.17 -6.52 45.77
N THR A 90 -16.88 -6.53 46.11
CA THR A 90 -15.81 -7.44 45.65
C THR A 90 -15.88 -7.98 44.22
N MET A 91 -15.15 -7.34 43.31
CA MET A 91 -14.60 -8.01 42.11
C MET A 91 -13.18 -8.50 42.38
N SER A 92 -12.99 -9.78 42.09
CA SER A 92 -11.70 -10.47 42.07
C SER A 92 -10.79 -9.88 40.99
N SER A 93 -9.55 -9.60 41.39
CA SER A 93 -8.36 -9.17 40.66
C SER A 93 -8.34 -9.36 39.13
N ILE A 94 -8.16 -8.23 38.43
CA ILE A 94 -7.64 -8.14 37.06
C ILE A 94 -6.16 -8.55 37.07
N PRO A 95 -5.65 -9.34 36.08
CA PRO A 95 -4.21 -9.55 35.94
C PRO A 95 -3.56 -8.26 35.43
N ASP A 96 -2.75 -7.66 36.29
CA ASP A 96 -1.86 -6.54 36.03
C ASP A 96 -0.61 -7.09 35.33
N ASN A 97 -0.45 -6.83 34.01
CA ASN A 97 0.87 -6.90 33.34
C ASN A 97 0.86 -6.30 31.93
N THR A 98 0.76 -4.98 31.83
CA THR A 98 1.45 -4.21 30.78
C THR A 98 2.26 -3.16 31.52
N ALA A 99 3.57 -3.34 31.62
CA ALA A 99 4.44 -2.33 32.18
C ALA A 99 4.29 -1.05 31.34
N LEU A 100 3.70 -0.02 31.93
CA LEU A 100 3.59 1.31 31.33
C LEU A 100 4.99 1.88 31.23
N LEU A 101 5.47 2.17 30.01
CA LEU A 101 6.75 2.83 29.80
C LEU A 101 6.64 4.28 30.27
N THR A 102 7.15 4.55 31.48
CA THR A 102 7.21 5.91 32.03
C THR A 102 8.39 6.70 31.49
N THR A 103 9.35 6.03 30.86
CA THR A 103 10.54 6.64 30.23
C THR A 103 10.62 6.21 28.77
N ILE A 104 11.03 7.12 27.89
CA ILE A 104 11.28 6.88 26.46
C ILE A 104 12.64 7.47 26.07
N GLU A 105 13.41 6.75 25.26
CA GLU A 105 14.66 7.27 24.71
C GLU A 105 14.36 8.37 23.67
N ALA A 106 15.23 9.37 23.58
CA ALA A 106 15.01 10.52 22.72
C ALA A 106 14.98 10.12 21.24
N GLU A 107 15.73 9.11 20.83
CA GLU A 107 15.72 8.55 19.46
C GLU A 107 14.48 7.70 19.14
N ASP A 108 13.70 7.30 20.15
CA ASP A 108 12.45 6.55 19.99
C ASP A 108 11.26 7.50 19.77
N TYR A 109 11.46 8.55 18.98
CA TYR A 109 10.43 9.51 18.61
C TYR A 109 9.41 8.91 17.62
N ASP A 110 8.18 9.43 17.64
CA ASP A 110 7.10 9.02 16.74
C ASP A 110 7.47 9.31 15.27
N ALA A 111 7.00 8.46 14.35
CA ALA A 111 7.28 8.61 12.91
C ALA A 111 6.84 9.95 12.29
N ALA A 112 5.91 10.66 12.93
CA ALA A 112 5.47 11.99 12.50
C ALA A 112 6.48 13.11 12.79
N SER A 113 7.55 12.82 13.54
CA SER A 113 8.60 13.76 13.91
C SER A 113 9.30 14.40 12.70
N GLN A 114 9.53 15.71 12.74
CA GLN A 114 10.30 16.43 11.73
C GLN A 114 11.78 16.48 12.14
N VAL A 115 12.43 15.32 12.16
CA VAL A 115 13.69 15.08 12.87
C VAL A 115 14.81 16.03 12.43
N GLN A 116 15.02 16.21 11.12
CA GLN A 116 16.09 17.07 10.60
C GLN A 116 15.93 18.52 11.10
N PRO A 117 16.97 19.16 11.65
CA PRO A 117 18.39 18.78 11.64
C PRO A 117 18.91 18.02 12.88
N PHE A 118 18.06 17.46 13.74
CA PHE A 118 18.55 16.54 14.78
C PHE A 118 19.22 15.33 14.13
N GLU A 119 20.31 14.88 14.75
CA GLU A 119 21.05 13.69 14.39
C GLU A 119 21.13 12.74 15.59
N SER A 120 20.99 11.44 15.33
CA SER A 120 21.29 10.41 16.31
C SER A 120 22.80 10.19 16.39
N GLN A 121 23.36 10.21 17.60
CA GLN A 121 24.79 10.01 17.84
C GLN A 121 25.00 9.04 19.01
N SER A 122 26.14 8.35 19.01
CA SER A 122 26.58 7.56 20.17
C SER A 122 27.51 8.40 21.06
N ASP A 123 27.17 8.54 22.34
CA ASP A 123 28.00 9.26 23.33
C ASP A 123 28.13 8.44 24.62
N ASN A 124 29.35 8.01 24.95
CA ASN A 124 29.65 7.19 26.13
C ASN A 124 28.75 5.94 26.30
N GLY A 125 28.38 5.29 25.18
CA GLY A 125 27.54 4.09 25.16
C GLY A 125 26.03 4.35 25.22
N ARG A 126 25.60 5.60 25.16
CA ARG A 126 24.21 6.02 24.95
C ARG A 126 23.97 6.39 23.50
N THR A 127 22.77 6.16 23.01
CA THR A 127 22.28 6.79 21.79
C THR A 127 21.56 8.07 22.21
N ILE A 128 21.82 9.18 21.52
CA ILE A 128 21.29 10.50 21.87
C ILE A 128 20.83 11.23 20.63
N MET A 129 19.90 12.18 20.80
CA MET A 129 19.56 13.16 19.76
C MET A 129 20.31 14.46 20.02
N VAL A 130 21.05 14.92 19.01
CA VAL A 130 21.87 16.14 19.05
C VAL A 130 21.51 17.04 17.90
N TRP A 131 21.46 18.35 18.12
CA TRP A 131 21.50 19.31 17.02
C TRP A 131 22.97 19.66 16.73
N PRO A 132 23.54 19.30 15.55
CA PRO A 132 24.96 19.47 15.28
C PRO A 132 25.39 20.94 15.31
N GLY A 133 26.50 21.20 15.98
CA GLY A 133 26.99 22.54 16.32
C GLY A 133 27.49 23.36 15.11
N THR A 134 26.60 24.07 14.43
CA THR A 134 26.94 25.01 13.35
C THR A 134 26.98 26.48 13.79
N GLY A 135 26.69 26.78 15.07
CA GLY A 135 26.55 28.13 15.61
C GLY A 135 25.18 28.75 15.33
N ASP A 136 24.20 27.95 14.94
CA ASP A 136 22.85 28.39 14.63
C ASP A 136 21.96 28.34 15.88
N GLN A 137 21.11 29.36 16.06
CA GLN A 137 20.11 29.40 17.12
C GLN A 137 18.73 29.67 16.51
N SER A 138 17.71 28.98 17.02
CA SER A 138 16.31 29.26 16.75
C SER A 138 15.73 30.08 17.90
N THR A 139 15.36 31.32 17.63
CA THR A 139 14.81 32.22 18.66
C THR A 139 13.32 32.01 18.93
N GLU A 140 12.61 31.27 18.06
CA GLU A 140 11.17 31.04 18.15
C GLU A 140 10.81 29.62 17.71
N ALA A 141 9.87 29.00 18.44
CA ALA A 141 9.30 27.71 18.07
C ALA A 141 8.17 27.87 17.05
N LEU A 142 8.04 26.92 16.14
CA LEU A 142 6.99 26.87 15.11
C LEU A 142 6.35 25.49 15.08
N ASP A 143 5.01 25.43 15.13
CA ASP A 143 4.25 24.17 15.11
C ASP A 143 4.60 23.27 13.90
N ASN A 144 4.99 23.87 12.76
CA ASN A 144 5.41 23.19 11.54
C ASN A 144 6.89 23.43 11.18
N GLY A 145 7.73 23.80 12.15
CA GLY A 145 9.16 24.08 11.93
C GLY A 145 10.04 22.83 11.94
N ALA A 146 11.13 22.82 11.17
CA ALA A 146 12.08 21.71 11.15
C ALA A 146 12.80 21.50 12.51
N GLY A 147 13.18 20.26 12.81
CA GLY A 147 13.89 19.87 14.01
C GLY A 147 12.96 19.61 15.17
N GLN A 148 11.90 18.83 14.96
CA GLN A 148 10.93 18.45 15.97
C GLN A 148 10.91 16.94 16.21
N LEU A 149 10.89 16.54 17.48
CA LEU A 149 10.70 15.18 17.96
C LEU A 149 9.33 15.11 18.65
N PHE A 150 8.53 14.10 18.30
CA PHE A 150 7.18 13.89 18.82
C PHE A 150 7.12 12.59 19.62
N TYR A 151 6.37 12.59 20.71
CA TYR A 151 6.15 11.41 21.54
C TYR A 151 4.68 11.33 21.94
N SER A 152 4.04 10.22 21.59
CA SER A 152 2.64 9.98 21.92
C SER A 152 2.48 9.61 23.40
N ILE A 153 1.60 10.30 24.10
CA ILE A 153 1.35 10.12 25.53
C ILE A 153 -0.13 9.82 25.73
N VAL A 154 -0.47 8.78 26.47
CA VAL A 154 -1.84 8.57 26.95
C VAL A 154 -1.90 9.00 28.40
N ALA A 155 -2.76 9.97 28.69
CA ALA A 155 -2.96 10.40 30.07
C ALA A 155 -3.67 9.30 30.87
N ALA A 156 -3.14 8.94 32.03
CA ALA A 156 -3.81 8.01 32.94
C ALA A 156 -4.20 8.63 34.28
N ALA A 157 -3.69 9.83 34.57
CA ALA A 157 -4.12 10.68 35.66
C ALA A 157 -4.35 12.12 35.16
N SER A 158 -4.82 12.98 36.06
CA SER A 158 -5.10 14.38 35.75
C SER A 158 -3.91 15.30 35.89
N SER A 159 -2.74 14.82 36.33
CA SER A 159 -1.52 15.61 36.47
C SER A 159 -0.29 14.81 36.08
N ALA A 160 0.64 15.39 35.33
CA ALA A 160 1.91 14.77 34.92
C ALA A 160 3.07 15.75 35.00
N THR A 161 4.22 15.27 35.45
CA THR A 161 5.49 16.00 35.43
C THR A 161 6.45 15.36 34.42
N LEU A 162 6.96 16.16 33.48
CA LEU A 162 7.99 15.77 32.51
C LEU A 162 9.38 16.01 33.10
N TYR A 163 10.21 14.99 33.02
CA TYR A 163 11.65 15.04 33.23
C TYR A 163 12.38 14.73 31.92
N ALA A 164 13.55 15.33 31.71
CA ALA A 164 14.42 15.01 30.57
C ALA A 164 15.85 14.75 31.05
N THR A 165 16.43 13.63 30.61
CA THR A 165 17.86 13.35 30.80
C THR A 165 18.63 14.02 29.68
N VAL A 166 19.47 14.99 30.02
CA VAL A 166 20.17 15.84 29.05
C VAL A 166 21.60 16.13 29.47
N ASN A 167 22.44 16.49 28.51
CA ASN A 167 23.78 17.00 28.78
C ASN A 167 23.94 18.38 28.12
N PHE A 168 23.86 19.44 28.94
CA PHE A 168 23.99 20.84 28.57
C PHE A 168 25.31 21.39 29.10
N PHE A 169 26.31 21.42 28.24
CA PHE A 169 27.65 21.89 28.59
C PHE A 169 27.68 23.41 28.79
N ASP A 170 26.92 24.16 28.00
CA ASP A 170 26.81 25.62 28.06
C ASP A 170 25.37 26.05 28.36
N ALA A 171 25.16 26.63 29.55
CA ALA A 171 23.85 27.10 29.98
C ALA A 171 23.22 28.13 29.04
N THR A 172 24.02 28.80 28.21
CA THR A 172 23.57 29.86 27.30
C THR A 172 23.46 29.44 25.84
N ASN A 173 23.89 28.22 25.51
CA ASN A 173 23.87 27.70 24.14
C ASN A 173 23.29 26.29 24.01
N ASP A 174 22.90 25.63 25.10
CA ASP A 174 22.27 24.32 25.05
C ASP A 174 20.82 24.41 25.55
N SER A 175 19.87 24.36 24.63
CA SER A 175 18.44 24.48 24.96
C SER A 175 17.52 23.86 23.92
N PHE A 176 16.27 23.62 24.32
CA PHE A 176 15.19 23.16 23.43
C PHE A 176 13.84 23.80 23.79
N PHE A 177 12.92 23.81 22.84
CA PHE A 177 11.51 24.13 23.07
C PHE A 177 10.70 22.87 23.32
N TYR A 178 9.64 22.99 24.13
CA TYR A 178 8.70 21.90 24.37
C TYR A 178 7.24 22.38 24.39
N LYS A 179 6.33 21.46 24.08
CA LYS A 179 4.87 21.69 24.09
C LYS A 179 4.14 20.37 24.26
N LEU A 180 3.13 20.31 25.12
CA LEU A 180 2.18 19.20 25.15
C LEU A 180 0.96 19.54 24.28
N GLU A 181 0.96 19.07 23.04
CA GLU A 181 -0.13 19.29 22.10
C GLU A 181 -1.42 18.62 22.60
N GLY A 182 -2.53 19.36 22.54
CA GLY A 182 -3.79 19.00 23.19
C GLY A 182 -3.96 19.61 24.59
N LYS A 183 -2.90 20.20 25.17
CA LYS A 183 -2.95 20.92 26.45
C LYS A 183 -2.43 22.36 26.36
N ASP A 184 -1.26 22.55 25.77
CA ASP A 184 -0.57 23.84 25.74
C ASP A 184 -0.95 24.65 24.50
N ALA A 185 -1.28 25.93 24.69
CA ALA A 185 -1.59 26.85 23.60
C ALA A 185 -0.32 27.40 22.91
N THR A 186 0.79 27.47 23.63
CA THR A 186 2.07 28.06 23.18
C THR A 186 3.24 27.17 23.58
N TRP A 187 4.34 27.26 22.85
CA TRP A 187 5.60 26.60 23.20
C TRP A 187 6.26 27.26 24.42
N ALA A 188 6.95 26.45 25.22
CA ALA A 188 7.85 26.89 26.28
C ALA A 188 9.29 26.48 25.94
N ALA A 189 10.28 27.03 26.66
CA ALA A 189 11.69 26.76 26.44
C ALA A 189 12.36 26.28 27.72
N GLN A 190 13.14 25.21 27.63
CA GLN A 190 14.12 24.83 28.65
C GLN A 190 15.46 25.50 28.29
N ASN A 191 15.91 26.48 29.08
CA ASN A 191 17.10 27.30 28.81
C ASN A 191 17.77 27.77 30.13
N ASN A 192 19.01 28.29 30.06
CA ASN A 192 19.79 28.84 31.17
C ASN A 192 20.18 27.82 32.25
N VAL A 193 20.37 26.57 31.85
CA VAL A 193 20.77 25.47 32.73
C VAL A 193 21.95 24.74 32.09
N SER A 194 23.05 24.58 32.82
CA SER A 194 24.13 23.66 32.46
C SER A 194 24.13 22.46 33.40
N THR A 195 24.61 21.33 32.90
CA THR A 195 24.71 20.06 33.63
C THR A 195 26.17 19.59 33.66
N ALA A 196 26.54 18.80 34.68
CA ALA A 196 27.87 18.19 34.76
C ALA A 196 27.87 16.78 34.13
N GLY A 197 27.53 16.71 32.83
CA GLY A 197 27.28 15.46 32.11
C GLY A 197 25.79 15.19 31.92
N TYR A 198 25.39 13.93 31.78
CA TYR A 198 23.98 13.56 31.68
C TYR A 198 23.30 13.68 33.05
N GLU A 199 22.40 14.64 33.19
CA GLU A 199 21.60 14.88 34.38
C GLU A 199 20.12 14.92 34.00
N GLU A 200 19.27 14.53 34.96
CA GLU A 200 17.82 14.56 34.77
C GLU A 200 17.25 15.88 35.30
N LEU A 201 16.57 16.62 34.44
CA LEU A 201 15.97 17.93 34.74
C LEU A 201 14.45 17.83 34.74
N GLU A 202 13.79 18.46 35.72
CA GLU A 202 12.35 18.69 35.68
C GLU A 202 12.03 19.80 34.67
N ILE A 203 11.20 19.49 33.67
CA ILE A 203 10.92 20.38 32.54
C ILE A 203 9.58 21.09 32.71
N ALA A 204 8.52 20.34 33.05
CA ALA A 204 7.17 20.89 33.14
C ALA A 204 6.26 20.04 34.01
N THR A 205 5.24 20.66 34.60
CA THR A 205 4.12 19.96 35.23
C THR A 205 2.81 20.45 34.60
N TRP A 206 1.97 19.53 34.15
CA TRP A 206 0.65 19.82 33.58
C TRP A 206 -0.45 19.26 34.48
N ASP A 207 -1.40 20.12 34.86
CA ASP A 207 -2.61 19.73 35.60
C ASP A 207 -3.86 19.75 34.72
N GLY A 208 -4.91 19.03 35.13
CA GLY A 208 -6.18 18.97 34.42
C GLY A 208 -6.11 18.22 33.09
N LEU A 209 -5.26 17.19 33.00
CA LEU A 209 -5.27 16.23 31.89
C LEU A 209 -6.51 15.32 32.00
N THR A 210 -7.02 14.84 30.87
CA THR A 210 -8.18 13.93 30.83
C THR A 210 -7.69 12.49 30.76
N PRO A 211 -7.90 11.65 31.79
CA PRO A 211 -7.51 10.24 31.75
C PRO A 211 -8.16 9.52 30.56
N GLY A 212 -7.37 8.70 29.86
CA GLY A 212 -7.73 8.00 28.62
C GLY A 212 -7.59 8.81 27.34
N LEU A 213 -7.30 10.13 27.42
CA LEU A 213 -7.06 10.96 26.24
C LEU A 213 -5.58 10.92 25.82
N ALA A 214 -5.35 10.89 24.51
CA ALA A 214 -4.01 10.99 23.93
C ALA A 214 -3.58 12.45 23.79
N TYR A 215 -2.31 12.70 24.08
CA TYR A 215 -1.59 13.95 23.92
C TYR A 215 -0.29 13.68 23.15
N THR A 216 0.32 14.71 22.58
CA THR A 216 1.63 14.58 21.92
C THR A 216 2.62 15.53 22.58
N LEU A 217 3.66 14.99 23.21
CA LEU A 217 4.81 15.78 23.62
C LEU A 217 5.64 16.12 22.39
N LYS A 218 5.83 17.41 22.14
CA LYS A 218 6.69 17.91 21.07
C LYS A 218 7.92 18.57 21.67
N ILE A 219 9.08 18.22 21.16
CA ILE A 219 10.38 18.84 21.46
C ILE A 219 10.90 19.46 20.16
N GLN A 220 11.34 20.71 20.18
CA GLN A 220 11.92 21.39 19.02
C GLN A 220 13.30 21.94 19.35
N ARG A 221 14.23 21.87 18.40
CA ARG A 221 15.56 22.49 18.53
C ARG A 221 15.46 23.99 18.90
N ARG A 222 16.36 24.48 19.75
CA ARG A 222 16.46 25.91 20.10
C ARG A 222 17.88 26.46 19.98
N GLU A 223 18.87 25.85 20.64
CA GLU A 223 20.30 26.17 20.47
C GLU A 223 21.10 24.88 20.25
N ASP A 224 22.22 24.98 19.55
CA ASP A 224 23.02 23.85 19.10
C ASP A 224 23.93 23.30 20.20
N GLY A 225 24.17 21.98 20.21
CA GLY A 225 24.98 21.34 21.26
C GLY A 225 24.16 20.68 22.38
N ALA A 226 22.86 20.97 22.47
CA ALA A 226 21.95 20.24 23.36
C ALA A 226 21.92 18.73 23.01
N LYS A 227 22.31 17.90 23.99
CA LYS A 227 22.26 16.43 23.89
C LYS A 227 21.08 15.89 24.69
N LEU A 228 20.17 15.21 24.00
CA LEU A 228 18.95 14.65 24.57
C LEU A 228 19.07 13.13 24.63
N ASP A 229 18.95 12.55 25.83
CA ASP A 229 19.05 11.10 26.07
C ASP A 229 17.66 10.47 26.20
N SER A 230 16.85 10.92 27.16
CA SER A 230 15.52 10.34 27.40
C SER A 230 14.53 11.34 28.02
N PHE A 231 13.25 11.00 27.94
CA PHE A 231 12.15 11.72 28.58
C PHE A 231 11.38 10.79 29.53
N ARG A 232 11.04 11.27 30.72
CA ARG A 232 10.30 10.52 31.74
C ARG A 232 9.07 11.28 32.22
N LEU A 233 7.96 10.59 32.43
CA LEU A 233 6.74 11.13 33.02
C LEU A 233 6.50 10.56 34.43
N GLU A 234 6.17 11.45 35.37
CA GLU A 234 5.80 11.10 36.75
C GLU A 234 4.41 11.66 37.10
N GLY A 235 3.65 10.99 37.98
CA GLY A 235 2.33 11.48 38.41
C GLY A 235 1.14 10.51 38.34
N GLY A 236 1.36 9.21 38.12
CA GLY A 236 0.33 8.16 38.22
C GLY A 236 -0.17 7.63 36.87
N GLY A 237 0.48 6.56 36.40
CA GLY A 237 -0.03 5.69 35.33
C GLY A 237 0.19 6.14 33.88
N PHE A 238 0.90 7.24 33.61
CA PHE A 238 1.19 7.66 32.24
C PHE A 238 2.09 6.64 31.54
N ALA A 239 1.85 6.47 30.23
CA ALA A 239 2.76 5.73 29.37
C ALA A 239 3.04 6.54 28.11
N PHE A 240 4.31 6.55 27.72
CA PHE A 240 4.67 6.78 26.32
C PHE A 240 4.15 5.60 25.51
N GLY A 241 3.38 5.89 24.47
CA GLY A 241 2.97 4.87 23.52
C GLY A 241 4.15 4.56 22.61
N GLN A 242 4.96 3.54 22.92
CA GLN A 242 5.96 3.09 21.97
C GLN A 242 5.30 2.25 20.85
N GLU A 243 5.33 2.78 19.62
CA GLU A 243 5.50 1.96 18.42
C GLU A 243 6.98 1.54 18.39
N GLY A 244 7.26 0.30 18.82
CA GLY A 244 8.60 -0.13 19.20
C GLY A 244 9.66 -0.04 18.10
N SER A 245 10.77 0.61 18.44
CA SER A 245 12.08 0.39 17.85
C SER A 245 13.02 -0.21 18.89
N SER A 246 13.86 -1.12 18.40
CA SER A 246 15.11 -1.59 18.99
C SER A 246 15.09 -2.75 20.00
N SER A 247 16.25 -3.40 20.02
CA SER A 247 16.53 -4.77 20.36
C SER A 247 17.56 -4.80 21.48
N SER A 248 17.42 -5.72 22.45
CA SER A 248 18.55 -6.28 23.19
C SER A 248 18.16 -7.54 23.96
N SER A 249 19.06 -8.51 23.87
CA SER A 249 19.04 -9.88 24.36
C SER A 249 18.85 -10.07 25.87
N ILE A 250 18.14 -11.13 26.28
CA ILE A 250 18.55 -12.11 27.31
C ILE A 250 17.79 -13.42 27.07
N ALA A 251 18.51 -14.54 27.09
CA ALA A 251 17.98 -15.89 27.02
C ALA A 251 17.45 -16.37 28.39
N MET A 252 16.37 -17.15 28.41
CA MET A 252 16.23 -18.37 29.24
C MET A 252 14.94 -19.17 28.93
N SER A 253 15.16 -20.49 28.87
CA SER A 253 14.28 -21.67 28.75
C SER A 253 12.89 -21.64 29.40
N SER A 254 11.84 -22.13 28.69
CA SER A 254 11.22 -23.47 28.89
C SER A 254 9.73 -23.57 28.46
N SER A 255 9.46 -24.61 27.66
CA SER A 255 8.26 -25.47 27.60
C SER A 255 6.83 -24.95 27.34
N VAL A 256 6.33 -25.39 26.18
CA VAL A 256 5.05 -26.13 25.94
C VAL A 256 3.73 -25.32 25.77
N SER A 257 3.30 -25.32 24.49
CA SER A 257 1.94 -25.50 23.95
C SER A 257 0.81 -24.52 24.28
N SER A 258 0.35 -23.79 23.26
CA SER A 258 -0.93 -24.06 22.60
C SER A 258 -1.16 -23.07 21.46
N ALA A 259 -1.64 -23.57 20.33
CA ALA A 259 -2.01 -22.78 19.16
C ALA A 259 -3.24 -21.91 19.43
N SER A 260 -3.19 -20.65 19.00
CA SER A 260 -4.38 -19.88 18.62
C SER A 260 -3.98 -18.64 17.83
N ASN A 261 -4.61 -18.49 16.65
CA ASN A 261 -4.59 -17.37 15.71
C ASN A 261 -4.29 -15.99 16.31
N SER A 262 -3.28 -15.32 15.78
CA SER A 262 -3.02 -13.90 16.02
C SER A 262 -3.41 -13.09 14.78
N SER A 263 -4.60 -12.48 14.82
CA SER A 263 -4.91 -11.30 14.02
C SER A 263 -4.16 -10.10 14.62
N THR A 264 -3.06 -9.69 13.99
CA THR A 264 -2.25 -8.55 14.44
C THR A 264 -2.86 -7.24 13.98
N GLY A 265 -3.46 -6.51 14.91
CA GLY A 265 -3.95 -5.14 14.72
C GLY A 265 -2.81 -4.13 14.75
N ASN A 266 -2.64 -3.41 13.64
CA ASN A 266 -1.74 -2.25 13.49
C ASN A 266 -2.45 -0.92 13.89
N PRO A 267 -1.80 0.09 14.48
CA PRO A 267 -2.38 1.42 14.72
C PRO A 267 -2.42 2.26 13.43
N SER A 268 -3.03 3.45 13.51
CA SER A 268 -3.49 4.27 12.39
C SER A 268 -2.50 5.39 12.06
N GLY A 269 -2.08 5.50 10.79
CA GLY A 269 -1.46 6.73 10.26
C GLY A 269 -0.57 6.57 9.02
N THR A 270 0.02 5.39 8.79
CA THR A 270 0.71 5.07 7.55
C THR A 270 -0.17 4.21 6.66
N THR A 271 -0.23 4.53 5.37
CA THR A 271 -0.85 3.66 4.36
C THR A 271 -0.13 2.32 4.43
N TYR A 272 -0.78 1.29 4.94
CA TYR A 272 -0.21 -0.04 5.03
C TYR A 272 0.03 -0.57 3.61
N LYS A 273 1.29 -0.54 3.15
CA LYS A 273 1.68 -1.08 1.84
C LYS A 273 2.02 -2.56 1.97
N HIS A 274 1.59 -3.37 1.01
CA HIS A 274 2.04 -4.75 0.91
C HIS A 274 3.41 -4.82 0.24
N ARG A 275 4.18 -5.89 0.48
CA ARG A 275 5.50 -6.09 -0.12
C ARG A 275 5.38 -6.98 -1.36
N LEU A 276 5.93 -6.53 -2.48
CA LEU A 276 5.73 -7.14 -3.79
C LEU A 276 7.05 -7.34 -4.54
N ILE A 277 7.22 -8.53 -5.10
CA ILE A 277 8.27 -8.86 -6.06
C ILE A 277 7.60 -9.42 -7.31
N ASN A 278 7.96 -8.92 -8.49
CA ASN A 278 7.46 -9.45 -9.75
C ASN A 278 8.55 -10.21 -10.50
N THR A 279 8.21 -11.41 -10.95
CA THR A 279 9.02 -12.16 -11.91
C THR A 279 8.26 -12.21 -13.24
N THR A 280 8.89 -11.70 -14.30
CA THR A 280 8.24 -11.51 -15.61
C THR A 280 9.11 -12.06 -16.74
N ASP A 281 8.49 -12.68 -17.73
CA ASP A 281 9.16 -13.17 -18.93
C ASP A 281 9.06 -12.19 -20.10
N LEU A 282 9.17 -10.89 -19.77
CA LEU A 282 9.30 -9.75 -20.70
C LEU A 282 9.85 -10.15 -22.08
N VAL A 283 9.21 -9.59 -23.11
CA VAL A 283 9.39 -9.90 -24.54
C VAL A 283 8.62 -11.16 -24.98
N ALA A 284 8.01 -11.94 -24.08
CA ALA A 284 7.10 -13.02 -24.46
C ALA A 284 5.87 -12.49 -25.22
N ASP A 285 5.15 -11.55 -24.61
CA ASP A 285 4.04 -10.80 -25.17
C ASP A 285 4.08 -9.34 -24.68
N PRO A 286 3.47 -8.37 -25.38
CA PRO A 286 3.39 -6.98 -24.92
C PRO A 286 2.63 -6.77 -23.59
N ASP A 287 1.85 -7.72 -23.10
CA ASP A 287 1.04 -7.52 -21.89
C ASP A 287 1.88 -7.42 -20.60
N ASP A 288 3.05 -8.04 -20.51
CA ASP A 288 4.01 -7.80 -19.43
C ASP A 288 4.44 -6.31 -19.38
N GLU A 289 4.67 -5.68 -20.55
CA GLU A 289 5.04 -4.26 -20.64
C GLU A 289 3.88 -3.37 -20.17
N GLN A 290 2.67 -3.70 -20.61
CA GLN A 290 1.45 -3.00 -20.22
C GLN A 290 1.23 -3.09 -18.71
N SER A 291 1.38 -4.29 -18.15
CA SER A 291 1.22 -4.57 -16.71
C SER A 291 2.28 -3.83 -15.88
N LEU A 292 3.52 -3.80 -16.34
CA LEU A 292 4.60 -3.07 -15.69
C LEU A 292 4.33 -1.56 -15.66
N ILE A 293 3.86 -0.97 -16.76
CA ILE A 293 3.55 0.46 -16.82
C ILE A 293 2.40 0.81 -15.86
N ARG A 294 1.34 0.00 -15.81
CA ARG A 294 0.25 0.19 -14.83
C ARG A 294 0.76 0.09 -13.41
N GLN A 295 1.58 -0.92 -13.09
CA GLN A 295 2.18 -1.07 -11.76
C GLN A 295 3.02 0.15 -11.37
N LEU A 296 3.85 0.68 -12.28
CA LEU A 296 4.73 1.81 -11.98
C LEU A 296 3.97 3.08 -11.62
N VAL A 297 2.82 3.35 -12.25
CA VAL A 297 1.96 4.48 -11.87
C VAL A 297 1.07 4.21 -10.64
N MET A 298 1.10 2.97 -10.12
CA MET A 298 0.47 2.55 -8.86
C MET A 298 1.50 2.28 -7.74
N ALA A 299 2.79 2.55 -7.97
CA ALA A 299 3.87 2.14 -7.09
C ALA A 299 3.90 2.88 -5.74
N ASP A 300 3.12 3.95 -5.57
CA ASP A 300 2.87 4.60 -4.29
C ASP A 300 2.01 3.75 -3.33
N THR A 301 1.30 2.73 -3.84
CA THR A 301 0.37 1.91 -3.05
C THR A 301 0.97 0.61 -2.52
N VAL A 302 2.20 0.27 -2.92
CA VAL A 302 2.84 -1.02 -2.66
C VAL A 302 4.35 -0.85 -2.52
N ASP A 303 4.98 -1.63 -1.65
CA ASP A 303 6.44 -1.67 -1.55
C ASP A 303 6.98 -2.68 -2.57
N ILE A 304 7.40 -2.17 -3.73
CA ILE A 304 8.06 -3.00 -4.76
C ILE A 304 9.48 -3.29 -4.30
N GLU A 305 9.82 -4.55 -4.10
CA GLU A 305 11.13 -5.01 -3.66
C GLU A 305 11.92 -5.76 -4.74
N GLY A 306 11.29 -6.05 -5.89
CA GLY A 306 11.98 -6.70 -7.01
C GLY A 306 11.25 -6.58 -8.34
N LEU A 307 11.99 -6.20 -9.37
CA LEU A 307 11.60 -6.24 -10.79
C LEU A 307 12.51 -7.24 -11.51
N ILE A 308 12.07 -8.50 -11.57
CA ILE A 308 12.92 -9.63 -11.96
C ILE A 308 12.57 -10.10 -13.37
N VAL A 309 13.50 -9.89 -14.31
CA VAL A 309 13.36 -10.40 -15.68
C VAL A 309 13.80 -11.86 -15.74
N THR A 310 12.90 -12.75 -16.13
CA THR A 310 13.13 -14.19 -16.16
C THR A 310 12.46 -14.85 -17.38
N THR A 311 12.05 -16.11 -17.26
CA THR A 311 11.55 -16.99 -18.31
C THR A 311 10.16 -17.54 -17.99
N GLY A 312 9.47 -18.00 -19.01
CA GLY A 312 8.24 -18.79 -18.93
C GLY A 312 8.17 -19.78 -20.09
N CYS A 313 7.08 -20.54 -20.23
CA CYS A 313 6.97 -21.51 -21.32
C CYS A 313 6.77 -20.85 -22.70
N TRP A 314 6.32 -19.59 -22.73
CA TRP A 314 6.30 -18.75 -23.93
C TRP A 314 7.65 -18.09 -24.24
N ARG A 315 8.49 -17.90 -23.21
CA ARG A 315 9.87 -17.41 -23.34
C ARG A 315 10.86 -18.24 -22.53
N LYS A 316 11.23 -19.40 -23.06
CA LYS A 316 12.05 -20.43 -22.37
C LYS A 316 13.51 -20.07 -22.13
N ALA A 317 14.00 -19.02 -22.80
CA ALA A 317 15.35 -18.52 -22.64
C ALA A 317 15.32 -16.99 -22.60
N GLN A 318 16.02 -16.41 -21.63
CA GLN A 318 16.10 -14.97 -21.47
C GLN A 318 17.48 -14.43 -21.87
N ASN A 319 17.49 -13.24 -22.47
CA ASN A 319 18.69 -12.58 -22.96
C ASN A 319 18.64 -11.07 -22.68
N SER A 320 19.56 -10.30 -23.26
CA SER A 320 19.67 -8.85 -23.07
C SER A 320 18.41 -8.06 -23.45
N SER A 321 17.57 -8.59 -24.34
CA SER A 321 16.35 -7.89 -24.79
C SER A 321 15.34 -7.65 -23.67
N GLY A 322 15.14 -8.61 -22.76
CA GLY A 322 14.19 -8.44 -21.65
C GLY A 322 14.59 -7.30 -20.71
N PHE A 323 15.87 -7.25 -20.34
CA PHE A 323 16.37 -6.18 -19.46
C PHE A 323 16.49 -4.83 -20.18
N SER A 324 16.80 -4.84 -21.48
CA SER A 324 16.76 -3.61 -22.29
C SER A 324 15.35 -3.04 -22.35
N LEU A 325 14.33 -3.90 -22.40
CA LEU A 325 12.92 -3.50 -22.39
C LEU A 325 12.51 -2.92 -21.04
N LEU A 326 12.85 -3.58 -19.94
CA LEU A 326 12.67 -3.07 -18.58
C LEU A 326 13.34 -1.69 -18.40
N ASP A 327 14.61 -1.56 -18.78
CA ASP A 327 15.37 -0.31 -18.70
C ASP A 327 14.72 0.81 -19.52
N ASN A 328 14.18 0.50 -20.70
CA ASN A 328 13.47 1.47 -21.53
C ASN A 328 12.18 1.98 -20.89
N ILE A 329 11.45 1.11 -20.17
CA ILE A 329 10.24 1.50 -19.42
C ILE A 329 10.64 2.33 -18.18
N LEU A 330 11.68 1.92 -17.45
CA LEU A 330 12.16 2.69 -16.28
C LEU A 330 12.71 4.06 -16.68
N LYS A 331 13.32 4.21 -17.86
CA LYS A 331 13.68 5.53 -18.42
C LYS A 331 12.47 6.42 -18.69
N ALA A 332 11.33 5.84 -19.09
CA ALA A 332 10.09 6.59 -19.25
C ALA A 332 9.49 6.97 -17.89
N TYR A 333 9.55 6.06 -16.91
CA TYR A 333 9.19 6.34 -15.52
C TYR A 333 10.01 7.50 -14.94
N GLU A 334 11.33 7.47 -15.12
CA GLU A 334 12.24 8.54 -14.67
C GLU A 334 11.86 9.91 -15.23
N GLN A 335 11.47 9.97 -16.51
CA GLN A 335 10.98 11.22 -17.13
C GLN A 335 9.65 11.70 -16.54
N SER A 336 8.82 10.80 -16.02
CA SER A 336 7.54 11.11 -15.37
C SER A 336 7.65 11.29 -13.85
N TYR A 337 8.77 10.92 -13.23
CA TYR A 337 8.90 10.85 -11.78
C TYR A 337 8.72 12.21 -11.09
N SER A 338 9.21 13.29 -11.68
CA SER A 338 9.05 14.64 -11.13
C SER A 338 7.59 15.09 -11.04
N ASN A 339 6.73 14.55 -11.92
CA ASN A 339 5.30 14.76 -11.91
C ASN A 339 4.64 13.86 -10.85
N LEU A 340 4.88 12.54 -10.95
CA LEU A 340 4.29 11.52 -10.07
C LEU A 340 4.49 11.82 -8.57
N LYS A 341 5.71 12.21 -8.17
CA LYS A 341 6.03 12.46 -6.76
C LYS A 341 5.27 13.63 -6.11
N VAL A 342 4.59 14.46 -6.90
CA VAL A 342 3.70 15.52 -6.37
C VAL A 342 2.35 14.93 -5.96
N HIS A 343 1.95 13.82 -6.57
CA HIS A 343 0.63 13.21 -6.42
C HIS A 343 0.61 12.01 -5.44
N GLY A 344 1.78 11.47 -5.07
CA GLY A 344 1.89 10.35 -4.15
C GLY A 344 3.33 10.02 -3.77
N ASP A 345 3.48 9.07 -2.85
CA ASP A 345 4.78 8.59 -2.33
C ASP A 345 5.36 7.51 -3.25
N PHE A 346 5.87 7.94 -4.40
CA PHE A 346 6.41 7.06 -5.44
C PHE A 346 7.89 6.68 -5.19
N PRO A 347 8.30 5.43 -5.48
CA PRO A 347 9.70 5.02 -5.38
C PRO A 347 10.60 5.78 -6.36
N THR A 348 11.85 6.06 -5.96
CA THR A 348 12.77 6.76 -6.86
C THR A 348 13.17 5.89 -8.06
N PRO A 349 13.47 6.48 -9.23
CA PRO A 349 14.00 5.75 -10.37
C PRO A 349 15.28 4.97 -10.02
N GLU A 350 16.15 5.52 -9.17
CA GLU A 350 17.37 4.88 -8.72
C GLU A 350 17.07 3.61 -7.90
N TYR A 351 16.08 3.66 -7.01
CA TYR A 351 15.64 2.50 -6.24
C TYR A 351 15.04 1.42 -7.15
N LEU A 352 14.15 1.79 -8.08
CA LEU A 352 13.58 0.82 -9.01
C LEU A 352 14.66 0.13 -9.87
N ARG A 353 15.70 0.87 -10.27
CA ARG A 353 16.85 0.30 -10.99
C ARG A 353 17.68 -0.63 -10.11
N SER A 354 17.86 -0.33 -8.81
CA SER A 354 18.67 -1.17 -7.92
C SER A 354 18.02 -2.53 -7.62
N ILE A 355 16.69 -2.62 -7.68
CA ILE A 355 15.92 -3.86 -7.54
C ILE A 355 15.56 -4.53 -8.87
N SER A 356 16.04 -3.98 -9.99
CA SER A 356 15.86 -4.54 -11.33
C SER A 356 16.99 -5.49 -11.65
N VAL A 357 16.71 -6.80 -11.71
CA VAL A 357 17.74 -7.84 -11.83
C VAL A 357 17.30 -8.99 -12.74
N TYR A 358 18.24 -9.83 -13.17
CA TYR A 358 17.90 -11.08 -13.83
C TYR A 358 17.54 -12.17 -12.82
N GLY A 359 16.46 -12.89 -13.10
CA GLY A 359 16.16 -14.18 -12.49
C GLY A 359 16.86 -15.32 -13.22
N GLN A 360 16.21 -16.49 -13.23
CA GLN A 360 16.65 -17.61 -14.05
C GLN A 360 16.61 -17.25 -15.54
N ARG A 361 17.55 -17.80 -16.31
CA ARG A 361 17.71 -17.51 -17.75
C ARG A 361 17.33 -18.69 -18.64
N GLY A 362 17.22 -19.88 -18.07
CA GLY A 362 16.68 -21.08 -18.69
C GLY A 362 15.32 -21.46 -18.10
N TYR A 363 14.69 -22.46 -18.70
CA TYR A 363 13.29 -22.80 -18.45
C TYR A 363 13.06 -23.74 -17.26
N ALA A 364 12.08 -23.39 -16.43
CA ALA A 364 11.47 -24.24 -15.39
C ALA A 364 12.50 -24.82 -14.41
N MET A 365 12.21 -26.00 -13.85
CA MET A 365 13.12 -26.75 -12.99
C MET A 365 14.41 -27.19 -13.69
N GLY A 366 14.47 -27.12 -15.03
CA GLY A 366 15.69 -27.34 -15.80
C GLY A 366 16.78 -26.32 -15.48
N ASP A 367 16.40 -25.11 -15.03
CA ASP A 367 17.32 -24.05 -14.59
C ASP A 367 17.29 -23.83 -13.07
N VAL A 368 16.84 -24.81 -12.29
CA VAL A 368 16.91 -24.78 -10.81
C VAL A 368 17.95 -25.79 -10.32
N GLY A 369 18.68 -25.47 -9.25
CA GLY A 369 19.64 -26.37 -8.59
C GLY A 369 20.99 -25.75 -8.23
N ALA A 370 21.95 -26.62 -7.90
CA ALA A 370 23.29 -26.20 -7.49
C ALA A 370 24.00 -25.43 -8.61
N GLY A 371 24.61 -24.29 -8.25
CA GLY A 371 25.33 -23.43 -9.18
C GLY A 371 24.43 -22.61 -10.12
N LYS A 372 23.12 -22.54 -9.85
CA LYS A 372 22.14 -21.80 -10.68
C LYS A 372 21.49 -20.62 -9.96
N ASP A 373 22.13 -20.11 -8.91
CA ASP A 373 21.67 -18.88 -8.28
C ASP A 373 21.70 -17.73 -9.29
N SER A 374 20.67 -16.90 -9.24
CA SER A 374 20.56 -15.63 -9.95
C SER A 374 20.45 -14.47 -8.97
N GLU A 375 20.74 -13.26 -9.44
CA GLU A 375 20.52 -12.03 -8.67
C GLU A 375 19.06 -11.95 -8.17
N GLY A 376 18.08 -12.27 -9.03
CA GLY A 376 16.67 -12.32 -8.66
C GLY A 376 16.35 -13.36 -7.58
N SER A 377 16.94 -14.56 -7.65
CA SER A 377 16.73 -15.57 -6.61
C SER A 377 17.33 -15.15 -5.26
N ASN A 378 18.47 -14.45 -5.26
CA ASN A 378 19.06 -13.92 -4.03
C ASN A 378 18.25 -12.76 -3.48
N LEU A 379 17.79 -11.85 -4.34
CA LEU A 379 16.92 -10.73 -3.96
C LEU A 379 15.62 -11.23 -3.30
N ILE A 380 15.00 -12.30 -3.83
CA ILE A 380 13.84 -12.93 -3.16
C ILE A 380 14.21 -13.44 -1.77
N ILE A 381 15.37 -14.08 -1.61
CA ILE A 381 15.82 -14.57 -0.30
C ILE A 381 15.99 -13.40 0.68
N GLU A 382 16.70 -12.36 0.26
CA GLU A 382 16.97 -11.16 1.05
C GLU A 382 15.67 -10.46 1.48
N ALA A 383 14.72 -10.32 0.56
CA ALA A 383 13.41 -9.76 0.87
C ALA A 383 12.64 -10.60 1.90
N VAL A 384 12.56 -11.92 1.73
CA VAL A 384 11.85 -12.79 2.69
C VAL A 384 12.53 -12.75 4.07
N ASP A 385 13.87 -12.70 4.11
CA ASP A 385 14.65 -12.70 5.34
C ASP A 385 14.69 -11.36 6.07
N LYS A 386 14.44 -10.25 5.36
CA LYS A 386 14.38 -8.91 5.93
C LYS A 386 13.55 -8.91 7.22
N ASP A 387 14.03 -8.21 8.25
CA ASP A 387 13.31 -8.05 9.52
C ASP A 387 12.14 -7.07 9.39
N ASP A 388 11.23 -7.44 8.49
CA ASP A 388 9.95 -6.83 8.25
C ASP A 388 8.90 -7.91 8.55
N PRO A 389 7.96 -7.66 9.47
CA PRO A 389 6.96 -8.64 9.87
C PRO A 389 5.95 -8.93 8.75
N ARG A 390 5.83 -8.05 7.75
CA ARG A 390 4.92 -8.23 6.63
C ARG A 390 5.43 -9.36 5.73
N PRO A 391 4.54 -10.22 5.24
CA PRO A 391 4.91 -11.21 4.24
C PRO A 391 5.23 -10.54 2.90
N VAL A 392 5.94 -11.26 2.04
CA VAL A 392 6.25 -10.83 0.67
C VAL A 392 5.47 -11.65 -0.35
N TRP A 393 4.82 -10.95 -1.27
CA TRP A 393 4.15 -11.54 -2.43
C TRP A 393 5.14 -11.59 -3.59
N ALA A 394 5.50 -12.79 -4.03
CA ALA A 394 6.28 -13.01 -5.24
C ALA A 394 5.35 -13.49 -6.36
N THR A 395 5.31 -12.76 -7.48
CA THR A 395 4.40 -13.05 -8.58
C THR A 395 5.11 -13.71 -9.75
N CYS A 396 4.39 -14.56 -10.48
CA CYS A 396 4.85 -15.19 -11.72
C CYS A 396 3.98 -14.68 -12.88
N TRP A 397 4.47 -13.68 -13.61
CA TRP A 397 3.87 -13.23 -14.88
C TRP A 397 4.32 -14.15 -16.03
N GLY A 398 5.51 -14.75 -15.88
CA GLY A 398 5.96 -15.90 -16.65
C GLY A 398 5.96 -17.18 -15.82
N GLY A 399 7.10 -17.88 -15.79
CA GLY A 399 7.33 -19.05 -14.94
C GLY A 399 7.73 -18.67 -13.49
N CYS A 400 7.62 -19.62 -12.56
CA CYS A 400 7.96 -19.41 -11.15
C CYS A 400 9.38 -19.92 -10.79
N ASN A 401 10.22 -20.30 -11.75
CA ASN A 401 11.51 -20.93 -11.49
C ASN A 401 12.52 -20.08 -10.70
N THR A 402 12.44 -18.74 -10.76
CA THR A 402 13.29 -17.88 -9.92
C THR A 402 12.91 -17.95 -8.45
N ILE A 403 11.61 -18.01 -8.14
CA ILE A 403 11.10 -18.27 -6.80
C ILE A 403 11.51 -19.69 -6.37
N ALA A 404 11.39 -20.68 -7.27
CA ALA A 404 11.80 -22.04 -6.99
C ALA A 404 13.30 -22.17 -6.69
N GLN A 405 14.18 -21.43 -7.40
CA GLN A 405 15.61 -21.38 -7.09
C GLN A 405 15.87 -20.80 -5.69
N ALA A 406 15.20 -19.70 -5.34
CA ALA A 406 15.31 -19.09 -4.01
C ALA A 406 14.96 -20.11 -2.91
N VAL A 407 13.80 -20.76 -3.03
CA VAL A 407 13.33 -21.76 -2.07
C VAL A 407 14.23 -23.01 -2.07
N TRP A 408 14.68 -23.46 -3.24
CA TRP A 408 15.61 -24.60 -3.36
C TRP A 408 16.91 -24.31 -2.61
N LYS A 409 17.50 -23.12 -2.79
CA LYS A 409 18.71 -22.73 -2.08
C LYS A 409 18.51 -22.71 -0.57
N VAL A 410 17.43 -22.11 -0.08
CA VAL A 410 17.10 -22.09 1.35
C VAL A 410 16.94 -23.51 1.90
N GLN A 411 16.21 -24.37 1.18
CA GLN A 411 16.04 -25.78 1.55
C GLN A 411 17.36 -26.55 1.65
N ASN A 412 18.33 -26.23 0.78
CA ASN A 412 19.62 -26.94 0.71
C ASN A 412 20.72 -26.34 1.60
N THR A 413 20.51 -25.16 2.18
CA THR A 413 21.53 -24.44 2.96
C THR A 413 21.13 -24.14 4.40
N ARG A 414 19.85 -24.26 4.75
CA ARG A 414 19.34 -23.94 6.09
C ARG A 414 18.69 -25.13 6.77
N SER A 415 18.46 -25.00 8.06
CA SER A 415 17.68 -25.98 8.82
C SER A 415 16.22 -26.00 8.38
N LYS A 416 15.52 -27.09 8.71
CA LYS A 416 14.08 -27.22 8.45
C LYS A 416 13.25 -26.11 9.08
N ALA A 417 13.61 -25.66 10.30
CA ALA A 417 12.90 -24.60 11.00
C ALA A 417 13.07 -23.24 10.32
N GLU A 418 14.27 -22.94 9.83
CA GLU A 418 14.54 -21.72 9.06
C GLU A 418 13.83 -21.73 7.70
N LEU A 419 13.80 -22.89 7.02
CA LEU A 419 13.01 -23.08 5.79
C LEU A 419 11.52 -22.90 6.06
N ASP A 420 10.98 -23.44 7.15
CA ASP A 420 9.57 -23.26 7.50
C ASP A 420 9.25 -21.80 7.80
N LYS A 421 10.13 -21.09 8.51
CA LYS A 421 10.02 -19.64 8.74
C LYS A 421 10.04 -18.89 7.41
N PHE A 422 10.95 -19.22 6.50
CA PHE A 422 11.03 -18.63 5.17
C PHE A 422 9.73 -18.82 4.37
N ILE A 423 9.23 -20.06 4.29
CA ILE A 423 7.96 -20.39 3.61
C ILE A 423 6.77 -19.67 4.27
N SER A 424 6.78 -19.51 5.59
CA SER A 424 5.70 -18.82 6.31
C SER A 424 5.59 -17.32 6.00
N LYS A 425 6.65 -16.69 5.48
CA LYS A 425 6.68 -15.28 5.07
C LYS A 425 6.48 -15.06 3.58
N LEU A 426 6.55 -16.11 2.76
CA LEU A 426 6.39 -16.04 1.32
C LEU A 426 4.92 -16.29 0.92
N ARG A 427 4.42 -15.55 -0.07
CA ARG A 427 3.19 -15.86 -0.83
C ARG A 427 3.50 -15.86 -2.31
N VAL A 428 2.82 -16.73 -3.06
CA VAL A 428 2.97 -16.82 -4.52
C VAL A 428 1.65 -16.56 -5.21
N TYR A 429 1.68 -15.62 -6.17
CA TYR A 429 0.61 -15.39 -7.13
C TYR A 429 1.09 -15.77 -8.53
N ASP A 430 0.64 -16.92 -9.02
CA ASP A 430 1.02 -17.49 -10.32
C ASP A 430 -0.08 -17.23 -11.36
N VAL A 431 0.28 -16.51 -12.43
CA VAL A 431 -0.63 -16.22 -13.53
C VAL A 431 -0.61 -17.37 -14.53
N LEU A 432 -1.73 -18.07 -14.61
CA LEU A 432 -2.03 -19.15 -15.55
C LEU A 432 -1.16 -20.41 -15.46
N GLY A 433 -0.07 -20.42 -14.69
CA GLY A 433 0.90 -21.51 -14.64
C GLY A 433 1.70 -21.63 -15.93
N GLN A 434 2.91 -21.09 -15.96
CA GLN A 434 3.72 -21.04 -17.18
C GLN A 434 5.06 -21.75 -17.08
N ASP A 435 5.32 -22.48 -15.98
CA ASP A 435 6.38 -23.48 -15.91
C ASP A 435 6.07 -24.58 -14.86
N GLU A 436 6.82 -25.68 -14.92
CA GLU A 436 6.66 -26.78 -13.97
C GLU A 436 7.26 -26.49 -12.59
N ALA A 437 8.00 -25.38 -12.43
CA ALA A 437 8.60 -25.00 -11.15
C ALA A 437 7.54 -24.53 -10.15
N GLY A 438 6.48 -23.88 -10.64
CA GLY A 438 5.29 -23.59 -9.84
C GLY A 438 4.63 -24.86 -9.28
N ASN A 439 4.52 -25.92 -10.09
CA ASN A 439 4.00 -27.21 -9.64
C ASN A 439 4.92 -27.85 -8.58
N TRP A 440 6.24 -27.77 -8.77
CA TRP A 440 7.22 -28.27 -7.80
C TRP A 440 7.11 -27.54 -6.46
N LEU A 441 6.97 -26.20 -6.46
CA LEU A 441 6.77 -25.40 -5.26
C LEU A 441 5.52 -25.86 -4.49
N ALA A 442 4.36 -25.90 -5.17
CA ALA A 442 3.10 -26.30 -4.56
C ALA A 442 3.10 -27.76 -4.08
N LYS A 443 3.83 -28.66 -4.75
CA LYS A 443 3.99 -30.05 -4.34
C LYS A 443 4.87 -30.20 -3.10
N THR A 444 6.01 -29.52 -3.10
CA THR A 444 7.09 -29.71 -2.12
C THR A 444 6.82 -28.94 -0.84
N PHE A 445 6.15 -27.79 -0.94
CA PHE A 445 5.85 -26.89 0.18
C PHE A 445 4.34 -26.68 0.30
N PRO A 446 3.58 -27.67 0.80
CA PRO A 446 2.13 -27.58 0.89
C PRO A 446 1.63 -26.46 1.82
N ASN A 447 2.48 -25.98 2.73
CA ASN A 447 2.19 -24.85 3.62
C ASN A 447 2.43 -23.48 2.96
N LEU A 448 3.06 -23.43 1.79
CA LEU A 448 3.17 -22.20 1.01
C LEU A 448 1.77 -21.77 0.56
N MET A 449 1.44 -20.51 0.82
CA MET A 449 0.25 -19.88 0.24
C MET A 449 0.54 -19.64 -1.24
N TYR A 450 -0.12 -20.45 -2.07
CA TYR A 450 0.12 -20.49 -3.51
C TYR A 450 -1.22 -20.36 -4.24
N ILE A 451 -1.39 -19.26 -4.95
CA ILE A 451 -2.51 -19.01 -5.85
C ILE A 451 -2.06 -19.32 -7.27
N ARG A 452 -2.89 -20.06 -8.02
CA ARG A 452 -2.82 -20.07 -9.49
C ARG A 452 -4.14 -19.56 -10.04
N THR A 453 -4.11 -18.35 -10.60
CA THR A 453 -5.29 -17.75 -11.25
C THR A 453 -5.35 -18.16 -12.72
N ARG A 454 -6.56 -18.34 -13.23
CA ARG A 454 -6.85 -18.60 -14.65
C ARG A 454 -7.95 -17.68 -15.20
N ASN A 455 -8.65 -16.95 -14.35
CA ASN A 455 -9.74 -16.06 -14.74
C ASN A 455 -9.26 -14.61 -14.98
N VAL A 456 -8.22 -14.44 -15.81
CA VAL A 456 -7.51 -13.15 -15.99
C VAL A 456 -7.88 -12.40 -17.27
N TYR A 457 -8.85 -12.87 -18.06
CA TYR A 457 -9.18 -12.27 -19.38
C TYR A 457 -10.58 -11.65 -19.49
N ASN A 458 -11.30 -11.53 -18.37
CA ASN A 458 -12.69 -11.06 -18.37
C ASN A 458 -12.86 -9.67 -17.74
N TRP A 459 -11.78 -8.93 -17.50
CA TRP A 459 -11.82 -7.68 -16.74
C TRP A 459 -11.41 -6.45 -17.58
N GLN A 460 -10.69 -6.68 -18.67
CA GLN A 460 -10.06 -5.65 -19.46
C GLN A 460 -11.09 -4.80 -20.23
N PRO A 461 -10.80 -3.50 -20.43
CA PRO A 461 -11.35 -2.72 -21.53
C PRO A 461 -11.16 -3.39 -22.90
N GLU A 462 -11.90 -2.91 -23.90
CA GLU A 462 -11.79 -3.40 -25.26
C GLU A 462 -10.35 -3.35 -25.77
N LYS A 463 -9.88 -4.48 -26.29
CA LYS A 463 -8.52 -4.64 -26.83
C LYS A 463 -8.21 -3.57 -27.88
N ASN A 464 -7.15 -2.80 -27.64
CA ASN A 464 -6.69 -1.69 -28.50
C ASN A 464 -7.77 -0.63 -28.80
N GLY A 465 -8.85 -0.60 -28.00
CA GLY A 465 -9.94 0.36 -28.13
C GLY A 465 -9.56 1.74 -27.62
N THR A 466 -10.55 2.64 -27.61
CA THR A 466 -10.38 4.06 -27.25
C THR A 466 -9.70 4.26 -25.88
N TYR A 467 -10.03 3.41 -24.90
CA TYR A 467 -9.41 3.48 -23.56
C TYR A 467 -7.89 3.32 -23.62
N TYR A 468 -7.39 2.26 -24.25
CA TYR A 468 -5.93 2.05 -24.34
C TYR A 468 -5.26 3.09 -25.23
N LYS A 469 -5.93 3.57 -26.28
CA LYS A 469 -5.41 4.67 -27.11
C LYS A 469 -5.26 5.97 -26.30
N GLN A 470 -6.17 6.20 -25.35
CA GLN A 470 -6.05 7.32 -24.41
C GLN A 470 -4.84 7.13 -23.47
N ILE A 471 -4.69 5.95 -22.84
CA ILE A 471 -3.51 5.63 -22.02
C ILE A 471 -2.20 5.86 -22.79
N GLN A 472 -2.13 5.36 -24.02
CA GLN A 472 -0.97 5.47 -24.91
C GLN A 472 -0.59 6.91 -25.26
N SER A 473 -1.55 7.84 -25.20
CA SER A 473 -1.33 9.26 -25.48
C SER A 473 -0.77 10.06 -24.29
N LEU A 474 -0.70 9.47 -23.09
CA LEU A 474 -0.36 10.17 -21.85
C LEU A 474 1.14 10.04 -21.51
N GLY A 475 1.91 11.03 -21.96
CA GLY A 475 3.30 11.24 -21.54
C GLY A 475 4.29 10.13 -21.95
N PRO A 476 5.52 10.15 -21.39
CA PRO A 476 6.57 9.19 -21.72
C PRO A 476 6.18 7.73 -21.44
N LEU A 477 5.51 7.47 -20.31
CA LEU A 477 5.03 6.13 -19.95
C LEU A 477 3.96 5.63 -20.92
N GLY A 478 3.01 6.49 -21.33
CA GLY A 478 1.98 6.12 -22.31
C GLY A 478 2.59 5.72 -23.65
N GLN A 479 3.62 6.43 -24.10
CA GLN A 479 4.35 6.10 -25.34
C GLN A 479 5.08 4.76 -25.28
N LYS A 480 5.31 4.21 -24.08
CA LYS A 480 5.87 2.88 -23.87
C LYS A 480 4.82 1.80 -23.67
N PHE A 481 3.54 2.14 -23.59
CA PHE A 481 2.45 1.17 -23.45
C PHE A 481 2.13 0.57 -24.83
N PRO A 482 2.53 -0.68 -25.14
CA PRO A 482 2.38 -1.21 -26.49
C PRO A 482 0.93 -1.56 -26.84
N ASP A 483 0.66 -1.74 -28.14
CA ASP A 483 -0.60 -2.35 -28.58
C ASP A 483 -0.64 -3.82 -28.17
N THR A 484 -1.83 -4.25 -27.77
CA THR A 484 -2.12 -5.62 -27.34
C THR A 484 -2.02 -6.58 -28.52
N LYS A 485 -1.24 -7.66 -28.35
CA LYS A 485 -1.13 -8.73 -29.34
C LYS A 485 -2.19 -9.81 -29.15
N TYR A 486 -2.36 -10.38 -27.96
CA TYR A 486 -3.41 -11.39 -27.69
C TYR A 486 -4.49 -10.87 -26.75
N ALA A 487 -4.18 -10.70 -25.47
CA ALA A 487 -5.06 -10.16 -24.45
C ALA A 487 -4.35 -9.02 -23.71
N PRO A 488 -5.05 -7.95 -23.31
CA PRO A 488 -4.38 -6.85 -22.62
C PRO A 488 -4.03 -7.28 -21.20
N GLU A 489 -2.85 -6.90 -20.72
CA GLU A 489 -2.52 -6.93 -19.30
C GLU A 489 -2.84 -8.27 -18.59
N GLY A 490 -2.51 -9.42 -19.17
CA GLY A 490 -2.87 -10.73 -18.60
C GLY A 490 -2.40 -10.93 -17.15
N ASP A 491 -1.27 -10.31 -16.80
CA ASP A 491 -0.60 -10.49 -15.51
C ASP A 491 -0.94 -9.42 -14.46
N THR A 492 -1.55 -8.31 -14.88
CA THR A 492 -1.96 -7.20 -14.00
C THR A 492 -2.75 -7.64 -12.76
N PRO A 493 -3.64 -8.66 -12.79
CA PRO A 493 -4.28 -9.17 -11.58
C PRO A 493 -3.32 -9.54 -10.44
N ALA A 494 -2.08 -9.95 -10.75
CA ALA A 494 -1.11 -10.39 -9.76
C ALA A 494 -0.68 -9.28 -8.79
N PHE A 495 -0.46 -8.06 -9.29
CA PHE A 495 -0.18 -6.93 -8.39
C PHE A 495 -1.46 -6.23 -7.94
N MET A 496 -2.53 -6.25 -8.74
CA MET A 496 -3.84 -5.73 -8.33
C MET A 496 -4.41 -6.44 -7.10
N HIS A 497 -3.94 -7.65 -6.78
CA HIS A 497 -4.26 -8.36 -5.54
C HIS A 497 -3.81 -7.63 -4.27
N VAL A 498 -2.74 -6.82 -4.33
CA VAL A 498 -2.05 -6.27 -3.16
C VAL A 498 -2.03 -4.73 -3.09
N VAL A 499 -2.66 -4.01 -4.02
CA VAL A 499 -2.63 -2.53 -4.09
C VAL A 499 -3.83 -1.84 -3.41
N GLN A 500 -4.78 -2.61 -2.88
CA GLN A 500 -6.01 -2.07 -2.26
C GLN A 500 -6.24 -2.65 -0.84
N PRO A 501 -5.39 -2.31 0.14
CA PRO A 501 -5.45 -2.89 1.49
C PRO A 501 -6.75 -2.56 2.25
N GLY A 502 -7.42 -1.45 1.88
CA GLY A 502 -8.75 -1.11 2.39
C GLY A 502 -9.87 -2.02 1.83
N LEU A 503 -9.69 -2.58 0.63
CA LEU A 503 -10.65 -3.46 -0.03
C LEU A 503 -10.49 -4.92 0.39
N ASN A 504 -9.26 -5.41 0.48
CA ASN A 504 -8.95 -6.78 0.87
C ASN A 504 -7.61 -6.87 1.60
N ASP A 505 -7.52 -7.83 2.52
CA ASP A 505 -6.25 -8.39 2.94
C ASP A 505 -5.87 -9.50 1.93
N PRO A 506 -4.75 -9.39 1.21
CA PRO A 506 -4.33 -10.38 0.23
C PRO A 506 -3.99 -11.74 0.83
N ASP A 507 -3.67 -11.83 2.14
CA ASP A 507 -3.46 -13.11 2.83
C ASP A 507 -4.80 -13.82 3.11
N GLU A 508 -5.89 -13.06 3.20
CA GLU A 508 -7.26 -13.57 3.29
C GLU A 508 -7.87 -13.73 1.89
N ILE A 509 -7.30 -14.65 1.11
CA ILE A 509 -7.56 -14.86 -0.33
C ILE A 509 -9.03 -15.04 -0.73
N THR A 510 -9.91 -15.41 0.21
CA THR A 510 -11.35 -15.56 -0.02
C THR A 510 -12.09 -14.23 -0.06
N GLN A 511 -11.49 -13.15 0.44
CA GLN A 511 -12.11 -11.84 0.54
C GLN A 511 -12.50 -11.29 -0.83
N GLY A 512 -11.65 -11.51 -1.82
CA GLY A 512 -11.83 -10.97 -3.16
C GLY A 512 -11.51 -9.48 -3.25
N GLY A 513 -10.83 -9.09 -4.32
CA GLY A 513 -10.48 -7.70 -4.59
C GLY A 513 -10.16 -7.51 -6.07
N TRP A 514 -9.36 -6.48 -6.36
CA TRP A 514 -8.95 -6.15 -7.72
C TRP A 514 -8.15 -7.27 -8.40
N GLY A 515 -7.37 -8.07 -7.65
CA GLY A 515 -6.71 -9.27 -8.17
C GLY A 515 -7.60 -10.50 -8.32
N GLY A 516 -8.87 -10.42 -7.94
CA GLY A 516 -9.81 -11.55 -7.96
C GLY A 516 -10.06 -12.11 -6.56
N ARG A 517 -10.75 -13.26 -6.50
CA ARG A 517 -11.16 -13.99 -5.30
C ARG A 517 -10.84 -15.45 -5.47
N PHE A 518 -10.38 -16.12 -4.41
CA PHE A 518 -9.88 -17.48 -4.50
C PHE A 518 -10.56 -18.40 -3.49
N ASN A 519 -10.59 -19.70 -3.79
CA ASN A 519 -11.17 -20.70 -2.90
C ASN A 519 -10.24 -20.99 -1.72
N ALA A 520 -10.80 -21.04 -0.50
CA ALA A 520 -10.06 -21.42 0.71
C ALA A 520 -9.50 -22.85 0.61
N THR A 521 -10.26 -23.76 0.00
CA THR A 521 -9.82 -25.13 -0.22
C THR A 521 -8.95 -25.19 -1.47
N LYS A 522 -7.75 -25.74 -1.34
CA LYS A 522 -6.87 -25.96 -2.49
C LYS A 522 -7.44 -27.03 -3.41
N SER A 523 -7.39 -26.77 -4.71
CA SER A 523 -7.76 -27.73 -5.76
C SER A 523 -6.55 -28.50 -6.22
N ALA A 524 -6.72 -29.80 -6.48
CA ALA A 524 -5.67 -30.64 -7.03
C ALA A 524 -5.39 -30.27 -8.50
N ASN A 525 -4.11 -30.20 -8.87
CA ASN A 525 -3.63 -30.15 -10.25
C ASN A 525 -4.29 -29.05 -11.10
N ILE A 526 -4.36 -27.82 -10.58
CA ILE A 526 -4.81 -26.66 -11.38
C ILE A 526 -3.88 -26.55 -12.60
N LYS A 527 -4.43 -26.83 -13.78
CA LYS A 527 -3.67 -26.89 -15.02
C LYS A 527 -2.99 -25.55 -15.31
N GLY A 528 -1.75 -25.64 -15.79
CA GLY A 528 -1.06 -24.51 -16.39
C GLY A 528 -1.49 -24.24 -17.83
N MET A 529 -0.80 -23.32 -18.49
CA MET A 529 -0.94 -23.06 -19.92
C MET A 529 -0.50 -24.25 -20.78
N SER A 530 -0.94 -24.25 -22.03
CA SER A 530 -0.65 -25.34 -22.99
C SER A 530 0.84 -25.51 -23.32
N CYS A 531 1.68 -24.49 -23.07
CA CYS A 531 3.10 -24.53 -23.38
C CYS A 531 3.98 -25.28 -22.35
N MET A 532 3.42 -25.66 -21.20
CA MET A 532 4.10 -26.42 -20.15
C MET A 532 3.55 -27.84 -19.98
N ASN A 533 4.37 -28.74 -19.43
CA ASN A 533 3.93 -30.06 -18.99
C ASN A 533 3.17 -29.95 -17.66
N SER A 534 1.88 -29.64 -17.74
CA SER A 534 0.99 -29.56 -16.58
C SER A 534 0.90 -30.84 -15.74
N GLY A 535 1.31 -32.00 -16.28
CA GLY A 535 1.33 -33.27 -15.53
C GLY A 535 2.53 -33.45 -14.61
N ALA A 536 3.58 -32.63 -14.77
CA ALA A 536 4.76 -32.68 -13.91
C ALA A 536 4.39 -32.35 -12.45
N TYR A 537 4.93 -33.16 -11.52
CA TYR A 537 4.71 -33.04 -10.07
C TYR A 537 3.28 -33.28 -9.58
N ASN A 538 2.47 -34.04 -10.34
CA ASN A 538 1.18 -34.52 -9.82
C ASN A 538 1.36 -35.54 -8.67
N THR A 539 0.52 -35.56 -7.63
CA THR A 539 -0.57 -34.60 -7.32
C THR A 539 -0.08 -33.43 -6.48
N HIS A 540 -0.37 -32.19 -6.88
CA HIS A 540 -0.11 -30.94 -6.13
C HIS A 540 -1.40 -30.14 -5.91
N TYR A 541 -1.38 -29.18 -4.98
CA TYR A 541 -2.58 -28.44 -4.54
C TYR A 541 -2.31 -26.94 -4.50
N MET A 542 -3.21 -26.16 -5.10
CA MET A 542 -3.10 -24.69 -5.19
C MET A 542 -4.47 -24.05 -4.92
N HIS A 543 -4.48 -22.80 -4.47
CA HIS A 543 -5.71 -22.01 -4.44
C HIS A 543 -6.04 -21.57 -5.87
N GLY A 544 -7.27 -21.86 -6.31
CA GLY A 544 -7.77 -21.48 -7.64
C GLY A 544 -8.85 -20.40 -7.54
N ASP A 545 -9.21 -19.86 -8.70
CA ASP A 545 -10.23 -18.81 -8.80
C ASP A 545 -11.58 -19.24 -8.23
N ALA A 546 -12.24 -18.28 -7.59
CA ALA A 546 -13.68 -18.27 -7.43
C ALA A 546 -14.32 -17.42 -8.55
N ASP A 547 -15.60 -17.66 -8.82
CA ASP A 547 -16.29 -17.10 -9.99
C ASP A 547 -16.32 -15.56 -10.03
N ASN A 548 -16.22 -15.01 -11.25
CA ASN A 548 -16.52 -13.63 -11.64
C ASN A 548 -16.05 -12.54 -10.66
N SER A 549 -14.77 -12.60 -10.26
CA SER A 549 -14.28 -11.85 -9.10
C SER A 549 -13.51 -10.55 -9.43
N ILE A 550 -13.03 -10.37 -10.67
CA ILE A 550 -12.26 -9.18 -11.07
C ILE A 550 -13.15 -8.10 -11.71
N LYS A 551 -13.90 -8.45 -12.78
CA LYS A 551 -14.64 -7.48 -13.63
C LYS A 551 -15.56 -6.54 -12.86
N ARG A 552 -16.13 -6.99 -11.73
CA ARG A 552 -17.01 -6.18 -10.88
C ARG A 552 -16.36 -4.89 -10.36
N TRP A 553 -15.03 -4.81 -10.38
CA TRP A 553 -14.26 -3.66 -9.92
C TRP A 553 -13.85 -2.70 -11.05
N SER A 554 -14.36 -2.89 -12.27
CA SER A 554 -13.88 -2.20 -13.49
C SER A 554 -13.84 -0.69 -13.41
N ASP A 555 -14.84 -0.08 -12.80
CA ASP A 555 -14.89 1.36 -12.66
C ASP A 555 -13.76 1.88 -11.76
N GLY A 556 -13.39 1.12 -10.72
CA GLY A 556 -12.31 1.47 -9.81
C GLY A 556 -10.96 1.41 -10.50
N TYR A 557 -10.55 0.23 -10.98
CA TYR A 557 -9.20 0.04 -11.50
C TYR A 557 -8.94 0.71 -12.86
N ASN A 558 -9.97 0.92 -13.71
CA ASN A 558 -9.77 1.60 -14.98
C ASN A 558 -9.65 3.11 -14.81
N ASN A 559 -10.44 3.70 -13.92
CA ASN A 559 -10.35 5.14 -13.64
C ASN A 559 -9.08 5.46 -12.84
N ASP A 560 -8.71 4.60 -11.89
CA ASP A 560 -7.44 4.67 -11.18
C ASP A 560 -6.26 4.73 -12.16
N PHE A 561 -6.16 3.78 -13.08
CA PHE A 561 -5.07 3.78 -14.06
C PHE A 561 -5.09 5.03 -14.95
N LEU A 562 -6.25 5.46 -15.43
CA LEU A 562 -6.35 6.66 -16.25
C LEU A 562 -5.89 7.92 -15.48
N ALA A 563 -6.36 8.13 -14.25
CA ALA A 563 -5.95 9.27 -13.43
C ALA A 563 -4.45 9.23 -13.13
N ARG A 564 -3.90 8.07 -12.78
CA ARG A 564 -2.47 7.89 -12.50
C ARG A 564 -1.59 8.11 -13.73
N MET A 565 -2.08 7.74 -14.91
CA MET A 565 -1.43 8.14 -16.16
C MET A 565 -1.48 9.66 -16.36
N GLN A 566 -2.54 10.37 -15.97
CA GLN A 566 -2.57 11.84 -15.98
C GLN A 566 -1.60 12.44 -14.94
N TRP A 567 -1.48 11.86 -13.74
CA TRP A 567 -0.48 12.26 -12.73
C TRP A 567 0.94 12.21 -13.30
N SER A 568 1.22 11.26 -14.20
CA SER A 568 2.54 11.14 -14.85
C SER A 568 2.88 12.30 -15.80
N THR A 569 1.91 13.17 -16.13
CA THR A 569 2.04 14.21 -17.17
C THR A 569 2.14 15.64 -16.63
N THR A 570 1.85 15.88 -15.36
CA THR A 570 1.81 17.22 -14.77
C THR A 570 2.35 17.21 -13.36
N SER A 571 3.03 18.29 -12.94
CA SER A 571 3.39 18.52 -11.54
C SER A 571 2.43 19.49 -10.84
N ASN A 572 1.38 19.94 -11.53
CA ASN A 572 0.31 20.72 -10.92
C ASN A 572 -0.71 19.75 -10.31
N TYR A 573 -0.67 19.63 -8.97
CA TYR A 573 -1.61 18.82 -8.19
C TYR A 573 -3.06 19.08 -8.62
N ASN A 574 -3.49 20.33 -8.62
CA ASN A 574 -4.88 20.73 -8.89
C ASN A 574 -5.33 20.55 -10.35
N ALA A 575 -4.47 20.08 -11.26
CA ALA A 575 -4.83 19.86 -12.66
C ALA A 575 -5.46 18.49 -12.94
N VAL A 576 -5.38 17.57 -11.98
CA VAL A 576 -5.78 16.16 -12.10
C VAL A 576 -6.47 15.71 -10.82
N ASN A 577 -7.29 14.66 -10.91
CA ASN A 577 -8.07 14.17 -9.79
C ASN A 577 -7.28 13.20 -8.89
N HIS A 578 -7.60 13.11 -7.60
CA HIS A 578 -7.01 12.18 -6.63
C HIS A 578 -8.07 11.38 -5.88
N HIS A 579 -7.63 10.27 -5.28
CA HIS A 579 -8.55 9.35 -4.62
C HIS A 579 -9.16 9.98 -3.36
N PRO A 580 -10.45 9.74 -3.09
CA PRO A 580 -11.06 10.17 -1.83
C PRO A 580 -10.46 9.39 -0.65
N ILE A 581 -10.46 10.00 0.53
CA ILE A 581 -9.89 9.46 1.76
C ILE A 581 -11.04 9.00 2.67
N ILE A 582 -11.08 7.69 2.97
CA ILE A 582 -12.07 7.11 3.87
C ILE A 582 -11.61 7.20 5.33
N VAL A 583 -12.43 7.84 6.17
CA VAL A 583 -12.32 7.75 7.63
C VAL A 583 -13.51 6.95 8.12
N LEU A 584 -13.29 5.75 8.66
CA LEU A 584 -14.35 4.86 9.14
C LEU A 584 -14.26 4.68 10.65
N ASN A 585 -15.33 5.00 11.38
CA ASN A 585 -15.41 4.98 12.85
C ASN A 585 -14.22 5.73 13.49
N GLY A 586 -13.89 6.90 12.93
CA GLY A 586 -12.76 7.73 13.36
C GLY A 586 -11.38 7.21 12.95
N GLN A 587 -11.29 6.13 12.15
CA GLN A 587 -10.02 5.54 11.72
C GLN A 587 -9.74 5.87 10.25
N GLU A 588 -8.62 6.55 10.00
CA GLU A 588 -8.07 6.79 8.65
C GLU A 588 -7.06 5.71 8.25
N LYS A 589 -7.36 4.46 8.58
CA LYS A 589 -6.47 3.34 8.30
C LYS A 589 -6.85 2.65 6.98
N MET A 590 -5.95 2.56 6.02
CA MET A 590 -6.18 1.81 4.78
C MET A 590 -5.97 0.30 5.00
N ALA A 591 -6.90 -0.32 5.71
CA ALA A 591 -6.92 -1.76 5.97
C ALA A 591 -8.36 -2.26 6.20
N VAL A 592 -8.57 -3.57 6.02
CA VAL A 592 -9.81 -4.25 6.44
C VAL A 592 -10.06 -4.02 7.94
N MET A 593 -11.28 -3.61 8.28
CA MET A 593 -11.74 -3.48 9.66
C MET A 593 -12.45 -4.76 10.10
N THR A 594 -12.22 -5.21 11.33
CA THR A 594 -12.94 -6.35 11.93
C THR A 594 -13.63 -5.91 13.21
N MET A 595 -14.87 -6.35 13.42
CA MET A 595 -15.67 -6.00 14.59
C MET A 595 -16.44 -7.22 15.11
N ASP A 596 -16.44 -7.44 16.42
CA ASP A 596 -17.33 -8.41 17.06
C ASP A 596 -18.67 -7.74 17.37
N VAL A 597 -19.78 -8.38 16.96
CA VAL A 597 -21.14 -7.81 17.07
C VAL A 597 -22.14 -8.87 17.55
N GLN A 598 -23.22 -8.45 18.20
CA GLN A 598 -24.24 -9.39 18.69
C GLN A 598 -25.25 -9.72 17.59
N ALA A 599 -25.65 -10.99 17.48
CA ALA A 599 -26.77 -11.37 16.61
C ALA A 599 -28.06 -10.62 16.99
N GLY A 600 -28.79 -10.10 15.99
CA GLY A 600 -30.01 -9.32 16.20
C GLY A 600 -29.79 -7.85 16.57
N SER A 601 -28.54 -7.39 16.66
CA SER A 601 -28.21 -5.99 16.94
C SER A 601 -28.21 -5.11 15.68
N THR A 602 -28.18 -3.79 15.90
CA THR A 602 -27.92 -2.80 14.85
C THR A 602 -26.54 -2.20 15.07
N VAL A 603 -25.74 -2.14 14.00
CA VAL A 603 -24.38 -1.58 14.02
C VAL A 603 -24.35 -0.30 13.19
N ALA A 604 -23.78 0.77 13.75
CA ALA A 604 -23.48 1.98 13.00
C ALA A 604 -22.06 1.91 12.43
N LEU A 605 -21.91 2.21 11.14
CA LEU A 605 -20.64 2.36 10.45
C LEU A 605 -20.54 3.82 9.96
N ASP A 606 -19.74 4.61 10.66
CA ASP A 606 -19.65 6.05 10.46
C ASP A 606 -18.45 6.40 9.56
N ALA A 607 -18.75 6.76 8.31
CA ALA A 607 -17.79 7.27 7.34
C ALA A 607 -17.87 8.80 7.14
N SER A 608 -18.57 9.53 8.03
CA SER A 608 -18.88 10.96 7.84
C SER A 608 -17.68 11.89 7.85
N ALA A 609 -16.56 11.47 8.44
CA ALA A 609 -15.30 12.20 8.41
C ALA A 609 -14.47 11.95 7.13
N SER A 610 -14.99 11.16 6.18
CA SER A 610 -14.34 10.96 4.88
C SER A 610 -14.34 12.24 4.06
N ARG A 611 -13.31 12.42 3.25
CA ARG A 611 -13.06 13.68 2.53
C ARG A 611 -12.42 13.44 1.17
N ASP A 612 -12.51 14.44 0.30
CA ASP A 612 -11.86 14.44 -0.99
C ASP A 612 -10.74 15.50 -0.99
N PRO A 613 -9.49 15.15 -1.35
CA PRO A 613 -8.38 16.10 -1.32
C PRO A 613 -8.51 17.22 -2.36
N ASP A 614 -9.28 17.01 -3.43
CA ASP A 614 -9.51 18.00 -4.49
C ASP A 614 -10.80 18.81 -4.27
N GLY A 615 -11.53 18.52 -3.19
CA GLY A 615 -12.80 19.18 -2.88
C GLY A 615 -13.99 18.68 -3.69
N ASN A 616 -13.88 17.50 -4.32
CA ASN A 616 -15.00 16.87 -5.03
C ASN A 616 -16.10 16.39 -4.07
N ASN A 617 -17.30 16.22 -4.61
CA ASN A 617 -18.42 15.63 -3.88
C ASN A 617 -18.26 14.11 -3.76
N LEU A 618 -18.60 13.58 -2.59
CA LEU A 618 -18.48 12.16 -2.27
C LEU A 618 -19.82 11.42 -2.35
N ASN A 619 -19.83 10.28 -3.02
CA ASN A 619 -20.91 9.30 -3.03
C ASN A 619 -20.55 8.09 -2.17
N TYR A 620 -21.41 7.79 -1.19
CA TYR A 620 -21.26 6.68 -0.26
C TYR A 620 -22.16 5.52 -0.69
N LYS A 621 -21.56 4.38 -1.04
CA LYS A 621 -22.30 3.15 -1.33
C LYS A 621 -21.86 2.03 -0.38
N TRP A 622 -22.80 1.54 0.42
CA TRP A 622 -22.61 0.40 1.30
C TRP A 622 -23.23 -0.87 0.71
N GLU A 623 -22.48 -1.96 0.68
CA GLU A 623 -22.91 -3.23 0.10
C GLU A 623 -22.59 -4.40 1.03
N PHE A 624 -23.55 -5.31 1.22
CA PHE A 624 -23.28 -6.62 1.80
C PHE A 624 -22.58 -7.49 0.76
N TYR A 625 -21.29 -7.74 0.95
CA TYR A 625 -20.51 -8.60 0.08
C TYR A 625 -20.71 -10.06 0.50
N LYS A 626 -21.74 -10.67 -0.10
CA LYS A 626 -22.20 -12.02 0.25
C LYS A 626 -21.16 -13.11 -0.03
N ASP A 627 -20.47 -13.05 -1.18
CA ASP A 627 -19.59 -14.15 -1.63
C ASP A 627 -18.47 -14.54 -0.64
N PRO A 628 -17.75 -13.60 0.01
CA PRO A 628 -16.76 -13.94 1.04
C PRO A 628 -17.39 -14.19 2.43
N SER A 629 -18.68 -13.89 2.62
CA SER A 629 -19.34 -14.02 3.91
C SER A 629 -19.70 -15.47 4.21
N SER A 630 -19.50 -15.92 5.46
CA SER A 630 -20.01 -17.23 5.88
C SER A 630 -21.51 -17.20 6.22
N TYR A 631 -22.10 -16.02 6.39
CA TYR A 631 -23.54 -15.84 6.47
C TYR A 631 -24.19 -15.83 5.07
N GLY A 632 -25.09 -16.79 4.83
CA GLY A 632 -25.74 -16.97 3.52
C GLY A 632 -27.07 -16.23 3.34
N GLY A 633 -27.57 -15.56 4.38
CA GLY A 633 -28.85 -14.84 4.34
C GLY A 633 -28.77 -13.47 3.66
N SER A 634 -29.66 -12.56 4.06
CA SER A 634 -29.68 -11.17 3.62
C SER A 634 -29.35 -10.23 4.77
N VAL A 635 -28.64 -9.15 4.48
CA VAL A 635 -28.30 -8.11 5.46
C VAL A 635 -28.87 -6.78 4.98
N SER A 636 -29.71 -6.16 5.80
CA SER A 636 -30.28 -4.86 5.51
C SER A 636 -29.31 -3.75 5.92
N ILE A 637 -29.03 -2.83 4.99
CA ILE A 637 -28.16 -1.69 5.20
C ILE A 637 -28.91 -0.44 4.74
N SER A 638 -28.91 0.61 5.57
CA SER A 638 -29.49 1.92 5.23
C SER A 638 -28.55 3.04 5.64
N GLY A 639 -28.79 4.26 5.16
CA GLY A 639 -27.95 5.44 5.43
C GLY A 639 -26.97 5.76 4.30
N THR A 640 -26.19 6.82 4.49
CA THR A 640 -25.24 7.35 3.50
C THR A 640 -23.83 7.42 4.09
N SER A 641 -23.44 8.56 4.64
CA SER A 641 -22.16 8.74 5.33
C SER A 641 -22.10 7.95 6.63
N ILE A 642 -23.23 7.75 7.30
CA ILE A 642 -23.38 6.83 8.44
C ILE A 642 -24.34 5.71 8.03
N ALA A 643 -23.85 4.49 7.93
CA ALA A 643 -24.66 3.33 7.62
C ALA A 643 -25.18 2.64 8.89
N SER A 644 -26.42 2.18 8.84
CA SER A 644 -27.04 1.31 9.84
C SER A 644 -27.16 -0.09 9.26
N VAL A 645 -26.40 -1.03 9.83
CA VAL A 645 -26.38 -2.45 9.43
C VAL A 645 -27.21 -3.25 10.43
N GLN A 646 -28.26 -3.91 9.95
CA GLN A 646 -29.06 -4.82 10.76
C GLN A 646 -28.41 -6.21 10.77
N VAL A 647 -27.84 -6.62 11.90
CA VAL A 647 -27.20 -7.92 12.06
C VAL A 647 -28.29 -8.98 12.28
N PRO A 648 -28.47 -9.95 11.37
CA PRO A 648 -29.54 -10.93 11.50
C PRO A 648 -29.36 -11.81 12.76
N SER A 649 -30.46 -12.13 13.45
CA SER A 649 -30.42 -12.97 14.66
C SER A 649 -29.93 -14.39 14.40
N ASP A 650 -30.08 -14.89 13.17
CA ASP A 650 -29.63 -16.20 12.72
C ASP A 650 -28.17 -16.20 12.21
N ALA A 651 -27.49 -15.05 12.24
CA ALA A 651 -26.09 -14.93 11.82
C ALA A 651 -25.08 -15.34 12.91
N ARG A 652 -25.52 -15.75 14.11
CA ARG A 652 -24.64 -16.16 15.22
C ARG A 652 -23.58 -17.19 14.77
N GLY A 653 -22.32 -16.92 15.08
CA GLY A 653 -21.18 -17.75 14.70
C GLY A 653 -20.77 -17.63 13.22
N LYS A 654 -21.30 -16.65 12.50
CA LYS A 654 -20.96 -16.34 11.10
C LYS A 654 -20.26 -14.99 10.97
N SER A 655 -19.68 -14.78 9.81
CA SER A 655 -19.08 -13.53 9.36
C SER A 655 -19.95 -12.88 8.29
N ILE A 656 -20.06 -11.55 8.37
CA ILE A 656 -20.73 -10.69 7.39
C ILE A 656 -19.70 -9.67 6.91
N HIS A 657 -19.46 -9.63 5.60
CA HIS A 657 -18.55 -8.66 4.98
C HIS A 657 -19.37 -7.51 4.39
N ILE A 658 -19.07 -6.29 4.81
CA ILE A 658 -19.65 -5.06 4.30
C ILE A 658 -18.56 -4.27 3.58
N ILE A 659 -18.87 -3.70 2.41
CA ILE A 659 -17.96 -2.84 1.65
C ILE A 659 -18.57 -1.43 1.59
N LEU A 660 -17.80 -0.44 2.03
CA LEU A 660 -17.96 0.94 1.61
C LEU A 660 -17.19 1.14 0.30
N THR A 661 -17.90 1.58 -0.73
CA THR A 661 -17.34 2.17 -1.94
C THR A 661 -17.57 3.68 -1.85
N LEU A 662 -16.49 4.44 -1.66
CA LEU A 662 -16.53 5.89 -1.62
C LEU A 662 -16.03 6.42 -2.96
N LYS A 663 -16.89 7.09 -3.70
CA LYS A 663 -16.60 7.55 -5.06
C LYS A 663 -16.73 9.06 -5.16
N ASP A 664 -15.74 9.73 -5.72
CA ASP A 664 -15.81 11.17 -5.99
C ASP A 664 -16.58 11.47 -7.29
N ASN A 665 -16.70 12.75 -7.64
CA ASN A 665 -17.20 13.20 -8.94
C ASN A 665 -16.15 13.96 -9.77
N GLY A 666 -14.86 13.69 -9.55
CA GLY A 666 -13.77 14.23 -10.35
C GLY A 666 -13.66 13.58 -11.73
N SER A 667 -12.58 13.89 -12.47
CA SER A 667 -12.39 13.43 -13.85
C SER A 667 -11.02 12.77 -14.05
N PRO A 668 -10.95 11.43 -14.28
CA PRO A 668 -12.06 10.49 -14.12
C PRO A 668 -12.48 10.39 -12.65
N SER A 669 -13.69 9.90 -12.38
CA SER A 669 -14.16 9.72 -11.01
C SER A 669 -13.36 8.61 -10.31
N LEU A 670 -12.75 8.89 -9.17
CA LEU A 670 -11.93 7.92 -8.43
C LEU A 670 -12.70 7.29 -7.27
N THR A 671 -12.23 6.12 -6.85
CA THR A 671 -12.93 5.28 -5.88
C THR A 671 -11.96 4.76 -4.83
N ALA A 672 -12.32 4.94 -3.56
CA ALA A 672 -11.67 4.28 -2.42
C ALA A 672 -12.61 3.24 -1.82
N TYR A 673 -12.03 2.25 -1.14
CA TYR A 673 -12.78 1.15 -0.53
C TYR A 673 -12.45 0.97 0.94
N ARG A 674 -13.45 0.56 1.71
CA ARG A 674 -13.26 0.04 3.07
C ARG A 674 -14.11 -1.19 3.30
N ARG A 675 -13.47 -2.31 3.65
CA ARG A 675 -14.15 -3.53 4.10
C ARG A 675 -14.30 -3.54 5.61
N VAL A 676 -15.47 -3.96 6.07
CA VAL A 676 -15.76 -4.30 7.46
C VAL A 676 -16.19 -5.75 7.54
N VAL A 677 -15.51 -6.55 8.37
CA VAL A 677 -15.87 -7.93 8.69
C VAL A 677 -16.53 -7.95 10.06
N LEU A 678 -17.83 -8.23 10.09
CA LEU A 678 -18.60 -8.38 11.31
C LEU A 678 -18.58 -9.86 11.72
N ASN A 679 -17.95 -10.16 12.84
CA ASN A 679 -17.96 -11.47 13.48
C ASN A 679 -19.14 -11.52 14.46
N VAL A 680 -20.17 -12.28 14.10
CA VAL A 680 -21.43 -12.28 14.85
C VAL A 680 -21.37 -13.30 16.00
N LYS A 681 -21.63 -12.84 17.21
CA LYS A 681 -21.64 -13.64 18.45
C LYS A 681 -23.05 -14.01 18.91
#